data_AF-A0A146FU43-F1
#
_entry.id   AF-A0A146FU43-F1
#
_cell.length_a   1.000
_cell.length_b   1.000
_cell.length_c   1.000
_cell.angle_alpha   90.00
_cell.angle_beta   90.00
_cell.angle_gamma   90.00
#
_symmetry.space_group_name_H-M   'P 1'
#
loop_
_entity.id
_entity.type
_entity.pdbx_description
1 polymer ?
#
loop_
_entity_poly.entity_id
_entity_poly.type
_entity_poly.pdbx_seq_one_letter_code
_entity_poly.pdbx_strand_id
1 'polypeptide(L)'
;MLPKRDIIGNGMKSSESVSSPPKKEIKTFGELLAHFPMIARQMQPGLERLFKEFGKELGKPLPPPPSRSPLIFDEYERKQNNNEITADESASIRSSASRSREGLPFNSEEYFEDDEDLMRRSLETAVTAAIDLFRLVDKQQLSFLGATTDLTGPLVERLIERYVAEQVHESLLFPRLCSFRQPEDAELDSRIRYMENIDISQVGIVVDGGREGKRELLQRIGRAVEEFRKMLDAKCPHDMLSTLLQTIKLLSYPGNYDRAGSLASEKQYAPVTINADILVSLLLVVVIRSQVKNLQARLMYMQHFIYIDDVDSGEMGYALSTLEAVLTYLVTDSAGLRRASIRNRRLWNATKGGRVVDMKAILEPNGDQESLDEVPCEPEERTVAFRTHDEDNLCQSPHEPLLLQDAPFEMSVPSGTTHDEEPSEPPPLSHVFPFQTWTNTAPPKEIRRPVKKVSMDVRSLSESSGISLASRTTGMGSISSAIEGDSSIETLTKTQDPAGDSIPMMAVESRQPDALKYLLSLQDYYPLADILEDTNTNGTTLLSAAVQLAHVEMVDILLNFLFSSTDKHTIASYLQKSDMHGRTVAHYLFSTPSVMHRLEGLLPWCQRDKHGQTPLFALCRSYDHPDYNSMVKEALTAAQIAQGDGKPLRLDNHVDSRGNTLLHIVSDPEITIRLLQECDCDPNATNDKRFTPLMMASKYGRIDQVRILFMDPRVDVHLKESRGLTAVELAKDDEVRNRIDDLILLSNPPSAYDEQSGRVTTVVRSYFVEDATVRFVLKSGAPNPTINSAESRPASGTTFTVTTCRRTFSDFENLAKCLSIEHPASYMPSLSDFRSPFQIHSKPSRSVLHDMQEKLDRFLKVLLTHPTFATHEMLWEFFLVPELQPEMMADRSQRKAQVLTESINDDYEPVTPEGMRETEQFVSHAQDMVRAVHVNTRSLLRRGHALQNSASDIADAVALCASVISTLKEPTNALPASYVDAFTRYATHLSTSSSDSSPLLQFLTALTSIDNTTTAILASLSRPISLINNLSSTNRNLSRNRSSLVSSSLPRKFNINFPGLEESRQKSVRDLETKIQDSELQIARLSREITWNKDVVVGELAGWTTWREKVGRDAIRSFVRATLVRERERGKRLERCLRGVREMR
;
A
#
# COMPACT_ATOMS: atom_id res chain seq x y z
N MET A 1 13.35 29.44 -3.11
CA MET A 1 14.79 29.15 -3.30
C MET A 1 15.58 29.74 -2.14
N LEU A 2 16.78 29.21 -1.89
CA LEU A 2 17.71 29.56 -0.81
C LEU A 2 17.19 29.29 0.63
N PRO A 3 18.07 29.01 1.61
CA PRO A 3 17.73 28.11 2.71
C PRO A 3 17.59 28.79 4.08
N LYS A 4 16.85 28.13 4.98
CA LYS A 4 16.73 28.53 6.39
C LYS A 4 17.97 28.12 7.18
N ARG A 5 18.32 28.92 8.19
CA ARG A 5 19.18 28.49 9.31
C ARG A 5 18.29 27.92 10.40
N ASP A 6 18.53 26.69 10.81
CA ASP A 6 17.88 26.13 12.00
C ASP A 6 18.67 26.52 13.27
N ILE A 7 17.93 26.86 14.32
CA ILE A 7 18.45 27.18 15.65
C ILE A 7 17.86 26.15 16.60
N ILE A 8 18.70 25.25 17.11
CA ILE A 8 18.30 24.21 18.07
C ILE A 8 18.62 24.71 19.49
N GLY A 9 17.64 24.59 20.39
CA GLY A 9 17.73 25.10 21.76
C GLY A 9 18.48 24.15 22.72
N ASN A 10 19.07 24.73 23.77
CA ASN A 10 19.67 23.97 24.88
C ASN A 10 18.59 23.29 25.74
N GLY A 11 18.78 22.01 26.07
CA GLY A 11 17.89 21.26 26.96
C GLY A 11 18.61 20.16 27.73
N MET A 12 18.88 20.41 29.01
CA MET A 12 19.20 19.48 30.12
C MET A 12 20.25 18.37 29.91
N LYS A 13 21.25 18.36 30.82
CA LYS A 13 22.16 17.23 31.02
C LYS A 13 21.46 16.09 31.77
N SER A 14 21.64 14.87 31.30
CA SER A 14 21.59 13.66 32.14
C SER A 14 22.88 12.85 31.91
N SER A 15 23.22 11.93 32.81
CA SER A 15 24.54 11.30 32.84
C SER A 15 24.68 10.18 31.81
N GLU A 16 25.51 10.40 30.79
CA GLU A 16 26.02 9.33 29.92
C GLU A 16 27.46 8.95 30.31
N SER A 17 27.74 7.66 30.31
CA SER A 17 29.10 7.13 30.37
C SER A 17 29.90 7.54 29.13
N VAL A 18 31.22 7.71 29.25
CA VAL A 18 32.10 8.02 28.11
C VAL A 18 32.24 6.80 27.19
N SER A 19 31.25 6.58 26.33
CA SER A 19 31.38 5.73 25.16
C SER A 19 32.24 6.44 24.11
N SER A 20 33.26 5.76 23.60
CA SER A 20 33.99 6.19 22.41
C SER A 20 33.02 6.40 21.23
N PRO A 21 33.30 7.32 20.29
CA PRO A 21 32.49 7.45 19.08
C PRO A 21 32.44 6.10 18.35
N PRO A 22 31.31 5.76 17.69
CA PRO A 22 31.20 4.52 16.94
C PRO A 22 32.29 4.47 15.87
N LYS A 23 33.05 3.37 15.89
CA LYS A 23 34.07 3.10 14.88
C LYS A 23 33.41 2.95 13.51
N LYS A 24 34.13 3.31 12.45
CA LYS A 24 33.63 3.19 11.09
C LYS A 24 33.89 1.78 10.55
N GLU A 25 32.83 1.10 10.14
CA GLU A 25 32.95 -0.02 9.20
C GLU A 25 33.47 0.48 7.85
N ILE A 26 34.35 -0.30 7.24
CA ILE A 26 34.91 -0.07 5.90
C ILE A 26 34.91 -1.43 5.20
N LYS A 27 34.35 -1.52 4.00
CA LYS A 27 34.05 -2.78 3.29
C LYS A 27 34.84 -2.93 1.98
N THR A 28 35.49 -1.85 1.52
CA THR A 28 36.41 -1.85 0.38
C THR A 28 37.70 -1.08 0.69
N PHE A 29 38.80 -1.40 0.01
CA PHE A 29 40.02 -0.58 0.10
C PHE A 29 39.83 0.79 -0.56
N GLY A 30 38.97 0.90 -1.58
CA GLY A 30 38.60 2.17 -2.20
C GLY A 30 37.97 3.16 -1.20
N GLU A 31 37.08 2.68 -0.33
CA GLU A 31 36.52 3.44 0.80
C GLU A 31 37.61 3.85 1.81
N LEU A 32 38.58 2.96 2.09
CA LEU A 32 39.72 3.27 2.96
C LEU A 32 40.55 4.42 2.38
N LEU A 33 40.93 4.34 1.10
CA LEU A 33 41.68 5.41 0.43
C LEU A 33 40.89 6.72 0.35
N ALA A 34 39.57 6.66 0.11
CA ALA A 34 38.69 7.83 0.08
C ALA A 34 38.52 8.49 1.47
N HIS A 35 38.43 7.70 2.54
CA HIS A 35 38.29 8.22 3.91
C HIS A 35 39.61 8.65 4.56
N PHE A 36 40.74 8.10 4.11
CA PHE A 36 42.08 8.45 4.61
C PHE A 36 42.96 9.01 3.48
N PRO A 37 42.67 10.23 2.97
CA PRO A 37 43.35 10.78 1.79
C PRO A 37 44.85 11.02 1.96
N MET A 38 45.38 11.04 3.19
CA MET A 38 46.83 11.06 3.43
C MET A 38 47.50 9.70 3.14
N ILE A 39 46.83 8.59 3.46
CA ILE A 39 47.27 7.23 3.10
C ILE A 39 47.20 7.08 1.59
N ALA A 40 46.10 7.49 0.96
CA ALA A 40 45.96 7.51 -0.49
C ALA A 40 47.06 8.32 -1.18
N ARG A 41 47.35 9.54 -0.71
CA ARG A 41 48.42 10.37 -1.31
C ARG A 41 49.83 9.74 -1.18
N GLN A 42 50.06 8.86 -0.21
CA GLN A 42 51.32 8.12 -0.07
C GLN A 42 51.36 6.89 -0.98
N MET A 43 50.26 6.13 -1.09
CA MET A 43 50.22 4.89 -1.87
C MET A 43 49.94 5.07 -3.36
N GLN A 44 49.08 6.01 -3.76
CA GLN A 44 48.58 6.11 -5.15
C GLN A 44 49.70 6.17 -6.21
N PRO A 45 50.80 6.93 -6.02
CA PRO A 45 51.90 6.96 -7.01
C PRO A 45 52.67 5.64 -7.11
N GLY A 46 52.68 4.84 -6.04
CA GLY A 46 53.25 3.49 -6.03
C GLY A 46 52.32 2.48 -6.70
N LEU A 47 51.04 2.48 -6.34
CA LEU A 47 50.00 1.62 -6.94
C LEU A 47 49.87 1.88 -8.45
N GLU A 48 49.81 3.14 -8.88
CA GLU A 48 49.80 3.50 -10.30
C GLU A 48 51.05 3.01 -11.06
N ARG A 49 52.20 2.94 -10.39
CA ARG A 49 53.44 2.46 -11.00
C ARG A 49 53.42 0.94 -11.14
N LEU A 50 53.03 0.26 -10.06
CA LEU A 50 52.84 -1.18 -9.95
C LEU A 50 51.86 -1.69 -11.02
N PHE A 51 50.68 -1.08 -11.19
CA PHE A 51 49.75 -1.44 -12.27
C PHE A 51 50.33 -1.18 -13.68
N LYS A 52 51.17 -0.15 -13.86
CA LYS A 52 51.88 0.15 -15.12
C LYS A 52 53.12 -0.73 -15.36
N GLU A 53 53.57 -1.48 -14.36
CA GLU A 53 54.70 -2.42 -14.45
C GLU A 53 54.15 -3.83 -14.69
N PHE A 54 53.17 -4.28 -13.89
CA PHE A 54 52.34 -5.46 -14.14
C PHE A 54 51.72 -5.45 -15.56
N GLY A 55 51.15 -4.31 -15.97
CA GLY A 55 50.59 -4.12 -17.31
C GLY A 55 51.61 -4.08 -18.46
N LYS A 56 52.92 -4.11 -18.18
CA LYS A 56 53.97 -4.31 -19.20
C LYS A 56 54.44 -5.75 -19.29
N GLU A 57 54.43 -6.48 -18.17
CA GLU A 57 54.75 -7.91 -18.15
C GLU A 57 53.70 -8.69 -18.96
N LEU A 58 52.41 -8.46 -18.67
CA LEU A 58 51.28 -9.11 -19.36
C LEU A 58 50.75 -8.33 -20.57
N GLY A 59 51.29 -7.14 -20.86
CA GLY A 59 50.81 -6.24 -21.91
C GLY A 59 51.25 -6.57 -23.34
N LYS A 60 52.11 -7.58 -23.53
CA LYS A 60 52.51 -8.06 -24.86
C LYS A 60 51.32 -8.81 -25.49
N PRO A 61 50.76 -8.36 -26.63
CA PRO A 61 49.69 -9.12 -27.28
C PRO A 61 50.20 -10.50 -27.69
N LEU A 62 49.36 -11.52 -27.49
CA LEU A 62 49.57 -12.83 -28.12
C LEU A 62 49.65 -12.65 -29.66
N PRO A 63 50.41 -13.47 -30.38
CA PRO A 63 50.32 -13.49 -31.84
C PRO A 63 48.86 -13.77 -32.23
N PRO A 64 48.30 -13.09 -33.25
CA PRO A 64 46.94 -13.35 -33.66
C PRO A 64 46.81 -14.82 -34.14
N PRO A 65 45.72 -15.53 -33.80
CA PRO A 65 45.43 -16.81 -34.45
C PRO A 65 45.38 -16.59 -35.97
N PRO A 66 45.94 -17.51 -36.78
CA PRO A 66 46.21 -17.26 -38.18
C PRO A 66 44.95 -16.85 -38.93
N SER A 67 45.01 -15.69 -39.59
CA SER A 67 43.89 -15.08 -40.31
C SER A 67 43.29 -16.05 -41.32
N ARG A 68 42.04 -16.48 -41.11
CA ARG A 68 41.21 -17.01 -42.20
C ARG A 68 40.91 -15.87 -43.18
N SER A 69 41.66 -15.85 -44.28
CA SER A 69 41.42 -15.01 -45.46
C SER A 69 41.46 -15.92 -46.71
N PRO A 70 40.82 -15.49 -47.81
CA PRO A 70 39.47 -15.92 -48.09
C PRO A 70 39.39 -17.22 -48.90
N LEU A 71 38.38 -18.05 -48.60
CA LEU A 71 37.86 -18.99 -49.58
C LEU A 71 36.94 -18.24 -50.55
N ILE A 72 37.51 -17.82 -51.68
CA ILE A 72 36.77 -17.79 -52.95
C ILE A 72 37.31 -18.97 -53.76
N PHE A 73 36.42 -19.68 -54.44
CA PHE A 73 36.76 -20.78 -55.34
C PHE A 73 37.72 -20.31 -56.44
N ASP A 74 38.51 -21.22 -56.99
CA ASP A 74 38.56 -21.31 -58.45
C ASP A 74 38.94 -22.71 -58.97
N GLU A 75 38.73 -22.91 -60.27
CA GLU A 75 38.80 -24.18 -60.98
C GLU A 75 40.17 -24.42 -61.67
N TYR A 76 40.57 -25.69 -61.80
CA TYR A 76 41.53 -26.26 -62.78
C TYR A 76 43.07 -26.01 -62.74
N GLU A 77 43.78 -27.04 -63.23
CA GLU A 77 45.14 -27.09 -63.85
C GLU A 77 46.46 -27.03 -63.02
N ARG A 78 47.03 -28.24 -62.77
CA ARG A 78 48.41 -28.70 -63.16
C ARG A 78 49.69 -28.39 -62.35
N LYS A 79 50.35 -29.50 -61.93
CA LYS A 79 51.80 -29.87 -62.07
C LYS A 79 52.85 -29.14 -61.20
N GLN A 80 54.02 -29.71 -60.81
CA GLN A 80 54.58 -31.09 -60.82
C GLN A 80 55.82 -31.22 -59.87
N ASN A 81 56.11 -32.46 -59.40
CA ASN A 81 57.42 -33.03 -59.02
C ASN A 81 58.19 -32.49 -57.76
N ASN A 82 58.52 -33.32 -56.74
CA ASN A 82 59.74 -34.17 -56.50
C ASN A 82 61.00 -33.36 -56.03
N ASN A 83 61.99 -33.79 -55.21
CA ASN A 83 62.40 -35.02 -54.45
C ASN A 83 63.61 -34.65 -53.52
N GLU A 84 64.21 -35.37 -52.53
CA GLU A 84 63.97 -36.60 -51.70
C GLU A 84 65.15 -36.76 -50.67
N ILE A 85 65.11 -37.69 -49.68
CA ILE A 85 66.27 -38.24 -48.86
C ILE A 85 66.94 -37.24 -47.84
N THR A 86 67.60 -37.51 -46.68
CA THR A 86 68.02 -38.64 -45.76
C THR A 86 67.64 -38.22 -44.30
N ALA A 87 67.62 -38.97 -43.18
CA ALA A 87 68.17 -40.25 -42.63
C ALA A 87 69.35 -40.12 -41.60
N ASP A 88 69.20 -40.79 -40.44
CA ASP A 88 70.16 -41.21 -39.39
C ASP A 88 70.95 -40.13 -38.56
N GLU A 89 71.40 -40.35 -37.29
CA GLU A 89 71.32 -41.50 -36.36
C GLU A 89 71.40 -41.10 -34.85
N SER A 90 71.17 -42.06 -33.95
CA SER A 90 71.48 -42.22 -32.49
C SER A 90 72.26 -41.14 -31.69
N ALA A 91 72.09 -40.91 -30.37
CA ALA A 91 71.14 -41.31 -29.29
C ALA A 91 71.44 -40.40 -28.03
N SER A 92 71.13 -40.62 -26.73
CA SER A 92 70.58 -41.75 -25.96
C SER A 92 70.05 -41.35 -24.56
N ILE A 93 69.07 -42.10 -24.02
CA ILE A 93 68.73 -42.33 -22.59
C ILE A 93 68.64 -41.11 -21.62
N ARG A 94 67.41 -40.65 -21.35
CA ARG A 94 66.77 -40.72 -20.00
C ARG A 94 65.26 -40.41 -20.04
N SER A 95 64.45 -41.43 -19.72
CA SER A 95 63.08 -41.36 -19.17
C SER A 95 62.17 -40.18 -19.56
N SER A 96 61.30 -40.41 -20.55
CA SER A 96 60.07 -39.64 -20.80
C SER A 96 58.85 -40.56 -20.69
N ALA A 97 57.68 -40.01 -20.33
CA ALA A 97 56.40 -40.75 -20.27
C ALA A 97 55.19 -39.80 -20.34
N SER A 98 55.11 -38.98 -21.40
CA SER A 98 53.92 -38.21 -21.74
C SER A 98 53.70 -38.21 -23.27
N ARG A 99 52.45 -37.91 -23.68
CA ARG A 99 51.95 -37.82 -25.07
C ARG A 99 51.82 -39.14 -25.85
N SER A 100 50.59 -39.40 -26.30
CA SER A 100 50.28 -39.25 -27.73
C SER A 100 48.78 -39.20 -28.02
N ARG A 101 48.29 -38.01 -28.37
CA ARG A 101 47.32 -37.84 -29.44
C ARG A 101 47.53 -36.48 -30.10
N GLU A 102 47.37 -36.41 -31.42
CA GLU A 102 48.17 -35.51 -32.24
C GLU A 102 47.46 -34.17 -32.54
N GLY A 103 47.79 -33.14 -31.75
CA GLY A 103 47.64 -31.75 -32.14
C GLY A 103 48.91 -31.20 -32.79
N LEU A 104 48.79 -30.17 -33.63
CA LEU A 104 49.95 -29.47 -34.21
C LEU A 104 50.82 -28.81 -33.11
N PRO A 105 52.16 -28.70 -33.29
CA PRO A 105 53.13 -28.57 -32.20
C PRO A 105 53.23 -27.18 -31.53
N PHE A 106 52.13 -26.42 -31.51
CA PHE A 106 51.99 -25.15 -30.80
C PHE A 106 50.82 -25.13 -29.80
N ASN A 107 50.01 -26.20 -29.73
CA ASN A 107 48.90 -26.36 -28.78
C ASN A 107 49.23 -27.42 -27.71
N SER A 108 50.40 -27.32 -27.07
CA SER A 108 50.79 -28.14 -25.93
C SER A 108 50.36 -27.50 -24.61
N GLU A 109 49.72 -28.25 -23.72
CA GLU A 109 49.30 -27.80 -22.37
C GLU A 109 50.45 -27.12 -21.60
N GLU A 110 51.67 -27.69 -21.66
CA GLU A 110 52.91 -27.14 -21.09
C GLU A 110 53.14 -25.64 -21.41
N TYR A 111 52.72 -25.15 -22.58
CA TYR A 111 52.92 -23.75 -23.00
C TYR A 111 51.85 -22.81 -22.43
N PHE A 112 50.69 -23.34 -22.03
CA PHE A 112 49.64 -22.60 -21.33
C PHE A 112 49.85 -22.63 -19.82
N GLU A 113 50.39 -23.71 -19.27
CA GLU A 113 50.82 -23.82 -17.87
C GLU A 113 51.90 -22.76 -17.54
N ASP A 114 52.94 -22.61 -18.37
CA ASP A 114 53.99 -21.59 -18.17
C ASP A 114 53.44 -20.15 -18.16
N ASP A 115 52.50 -19.82 -19.06
CA ASP A 115 51.89 -18.49 -19.16
C ASP A 115 50.86 -18.23 -18.02
N GLU A 116 50.20 -19.28 -17.51
CA GLU A 116 49.33 -19.19 -16.33
C GLU A 116 50.15 -19.01 -15.04
N ASP A 117 51.21 -19.80 -14.85
CA ASP A 117 52.14 -19.65 -13.73
C ASP A 117 52.80 -18.27 -13.73
N LEU A 118 53.11 -17.72 -14.91
CA LEU A 118 53.59 -16.34 -15.05
C LEU A 118 52.53 -15.32 -14.58
N MET A 119 51.27 -15.43 -15.02
CA MET A 119 50.19 -14.55 -14.51
C MET A 119 50.02 -14.67 -13.00
N ARG A 120 50.07 -15.89 -12.46
CA ARG A 120 49.87 -16.17 -11.03
C ARG A 120 50.98 -15.54 -10.19
N ARG A 121 52.24 -15.74 -10.58
CA ARG A 121 53.44 -15.20 -9.90
C ARG A 121 53.55 -13.67 -10.03
N SER A 122 53.22 -13.10 -11.19
CA SER A 122 53.19 -11.63 -11.35
C SER A 122 52.07 -10.98 -10.52
N LEU A 123 50.91 -11.63 -10.34
CA LEU A 123 49.86 -11.09 -9.46
C LEU A 123 50.23 -11.22 -7.97
N GLU A 124 50.79 -12.36 -7.54
CA GLU A 124 51.33 -12.53 -6.18
C GLU A 124 52.40 -11.46 -5.86
N THR A 125 53.30 -11.21 -6.81
CA THR A 125 54.32 -10.14 -6.73
C THR A 125 53.69 -8.74 -6.65
N ALA A 126 52.59 -8.50 -7.39
CA ALA A 126 51.84 -7.25 -7.33
C ALA A 126 51.09 -7.05 -6.00
N VAL A 127 50.48 -8.10 -5.45
CA VAL A 127 49.79 -8.06 -4.14
C VAL A 127 50.78 -7.84 -3.01
N THR A 128 51.89 -8.58 -2.97
CA THR A 128 52.95 -8.41 -1.97
C THR A 128 53.61 -7.03 -2.03
N ALA A 129 53.90 -6.52 -3.23
CA ALA A 129 54.39 -5.15 -3.40
C ALA A 129 53.38 -4.08 -2.95
N ALA A 130 52.07 -4.28 -3.16
CA ALA A 130 51.03 -3.38 -2.67
C ALA A 130 50.89 -3.39 -1.14
N ILE A 131 51.07 -4.56 -0.51
CA ILE A 131 51.12 -4.72 0.95
C ILE A 131 52.36 -4.02 1.55
N ASP A 132 53.53 -4.17 0.93
CA ASP A 132 54.74 -3.47 1.40
C ASP A 132 54.66 -1.94 1.17
N LEU A 133 54.00 -1.48 0.10
CA LEU A 133 53.64 -0.06 -0.06
C LEU A 133 52.74 0.44 1.08
N PHE A 134 51.81 -0.38 1.60
CA PHE A 134 50.99 -0.02 2.77
C PHE A 134 51.82 -0.01 4.06
N ARG A 135 52.77 -0.95 4.23
CA ARG A 135 53.68 -1.00 5.39
C ARG A 135 54.66 0.17 5.45
N LEU A 136 54.90 0.85 4.33
CA LEU A 136 55.71 2.08 4.22
C LEU A 136 54.94 3.38 4.54
N VAL A 137 53.62 3.32 4.76
CA VAL A 137 52.78 4.47 5.15
C VAL A 137 53.16 5.01 6.54
N ASP A 138 53.01 6.31 6.74
CA ASP A 138 53.33 6.97 8.03
C ASP A 138 52.67 6.28 9.22
N LYS A 139 53.48 5.87 10.20
CA LYS A 139 53.02 5.16 11.42
C LYS A 139 51.97 5.93 12.22
N GLN A 140 51.93 7.26 12.11
CA GLN A 140 50.91 8.12 12.70
C GLN A 140 49.55 8.01 11.99
N GLN A 141 49.53 7.80 10.67
CA GLN A 141 48.29 7.57 9.91
C GLN A 141 47.76 6.15 10.16
N LEU A 142 48.65 5.16 10.24
CA LEU A 142 48.29 3.78 10.58
C LEU A 142 47.72 3.65 12.01
N SER A 143 48.28 4.37 12.99
CA SER A 143 47.70 4.41 14.35
C SER A 143 46.35 5.14 14.40
N PHE A 144 46.14 6.16 13.56
CA PHE A 144 44.84 6.83 13.43
C PHE A 144 43.78 5.93 12.77
N LEU A 145 44.14 5.14 11.76
CA LEU A 145 43.28 4.12 11.14
C LEU A 145 42.84 3.07 12.18
N GLY A 146 43.77 2.50 12.93
CA GLY A 146 43.48 1.51 13.99
C GLY A 146 42.69 2.08 15.19
N ALA A 147 42.77 3.39 15.43
CA ALA A 147 41.97 4.06 16.46
C ALA A 147 40.53 4.38 16.02
N THR A 148 40.24 4.41 14.71
CA THR A 148 38.95 4.87 14.15
C THR A 148 38.14 3.77 13.45
N THR A 149 38.72 2.58 13.27
CA THR A 149 38.11 1.41 12.62
C THR A 149 38.36 0.13 13.44
N ASP A 150 37.75 -0.98 13.05
CA ASP A 150 38.02 -2.33 13.59
C ASP A 150 38.85 -3.20 12.63
N LEU A 151 39.56 -2.59 11.68
CA LEU A 151 40.38 -3.30 10.70
C LEU A 151 41.65 -3.87 11.36
N THR A 152 41.84 -5.18 11.28
CA THR A 152 43.07 -5.88 11.68
C THR A 152 44.05 -5.98 10.50
N GLY A 153 45.33 -6.20 10.77
CA GLY A 153 46.38 -6.32 9.73
C GLY A 153 45.99 -7.27 8.58
N PRO A 154 45.67 -8.55 8.84
CA PRO A 154 45.26 -9.50 7.81
C PRO A 154 43.98 -9.08 7.06
N LEU A 155 43.06 -8.38 7.72
CA LEU A 155 41.84 -7.87 7.06
C LEU A 155 42.15 -6.71 6.11
N VAL A 156 43.14 -5.87 6.43
CA VAL A 156 43.64 -4.84 5.49
C VAL A 156 44.41 -5.48 4.34
N GLU A 157 45.22 -6.51 4.61
CA GLU A 157 45.96 -7.24 3.57
C GLU A 157 44.99 -7.93 2.57
N ARG A 158 43.92 -8.58 3.04
CA ARG A 158 42.79 -9.05 2.19
C ARG A 158 42.13 -7.93 1.38
N LEU A 159 41.90 -6.75 1.98
CA LEU A 159 41.31 -5.61 1.26
C LEU A 159 42.26 -5.08 0.17
N ILE A 160 43.57 -5.10 0.40
CA ILE A 160 44.60 -4.73 -0.60
C ILE A 160 44.62 -5.75 -1.75
N GLU A 161 44.65 -7.04 -1.44
CA GLU A 161 44.61 -8.12 -2.43
C GLU A 161 43.37 -8.01 -3.33
N ARG A 162 42.18 -7.91 -2.72
CA ARG A 162 40.93 -7.76 -3.47
C ARG A 162 40.94 -6.51 -4.35
N TYR A 163 41.48 -5.38 -3.86
CA TYR A 163 41.60 -4.15 -4.64
C TYR A 163 42.60 -4.27 -5.81
N VAL A 164 43.74 -4.95 -5.62
CA VAL A 164 44.68 -5.23 -6.70
C VAL A 164 44.02 -6.11 -7.78
N ALA A 165 43.24 -7.11 -7.38
CA ALA A 165 42.43 -7.90 -8.31
C ALA A 165 41.35 -7.07 -9.02
N GLU A 166 40.56 -6.27 -8.28
CA GLU A 166 39.50 -5.37 -8.80
C GLU A 166 40.03 -4.44 -9.92
N GLN A 167 41.22 -3.85 -9.78
CA GLN A 167 41.78 -2.93 -10.78
C GLN A 167 42.29 -3.62 -12.06
N VAL A 168 42.61 -4.92 -11.99
CA VAL A 168 43.30 -5.68 -13.05
C VAL A 168 42.36 -6.64 -13.78
N HIS A 169 41.26 -7.04 -13.13
CA HIS A 169 40.29 -8.02 -13.61
C HIS A 169 39.78 -7.77 -15.03
N GLU A 170 39.10 -6.63 -15.24
CA GLU A 170 38.46 -6.29 -16.52
C GLU A 170 39.46 -6.02 -17.65
N SER A 171 40.67 -5.55 -17.30
CA SER A 171 41.62 -4.97 -18.25
C SER A 171 42.64 -5.97 -18.80
N LEU A 172 43.02 -6.99 -18.01
CA LEU A 172 44.13 -7.91 -18.36
C LEU A 172 43.87 -9.37 -17.97
N LEU A 173 43.55 -9.65 -16.70
CA LEU A 173 43.58 -11.02 -16.17
C LEU A 173 42.43 -11.88 -16.70
N PHE A 174 41.18 -11.47 -16.47
CA PHE A 174 40.04 -12.32 -16.80
C PHE A 174 39.87 -12.54 -18.32
N PRO A 175 40.08 -11.53 -19.20
CA PRO A 175 40.10 -11.77 -20.64
C PRO A 175 41.14 -12.79 -21.12
N ARG A 176 42.33 -12.86 -20.48
CA ARG A 176 43.35 -13.88 -20.80
C ARG A 176 42.94 -15.27 -20.34
N LEU A 177 42.47 -15.42 -19.10
CA LEU A 177 41.97 -16.69 -18.58
C LEU A 177 40.83 -17.26 -19.46
N CYS A 178 39.93 -16.39 -19.94
CA CYS A 178 38.89 -16.75 -20.90
C CYS A 178 39.44 -17.19 -22.27
N SER A 179 40.60 -16.68 -22.70
CA SER A 179 41.23 -17.09 -23.95
C SER A 179 41.96 -18.43 -23.85
N PHE A 180 42.51 -18.76 -22.67
CA PHE A 180 43.18 -20.05 -22.43
C PHE A 180 42.17 -21.20 -22.32
N ARG A 181 41.10 -21.04 -21.53
CA ARG A 181 40.05 -22.06 -21.36
C ARG A 181 38.93 -21.99 -22.42
N GLN A 182 39.09 -21.17 -23.47
CA GLN A 182 38.10 -20.98 -24.53
C GLN A 182 37.53 -22.29 -25.15
N PRO A 183 38.32 -23.34 -25.48
CA PRO A 183 37.76 -24.55 -26.07
C PRO A 183 36.88 -25.33 -25.08
N GLU A 184 37.34 -25.50 -23.84
CA GLU A 184 36.61 -26.18 -22.75
C GLU A 184 35.31 -25.45 -22.42
N ASP A 185 35.38 -24.12 -22.25
CA ASP A 185 34.22 -23.28 -21.97
C ASP A 185 33.23 -23.24 -23.14
N ALA A 186 33.69 -23.25 -24.40
CA ALA A 186 32.80 -23.29 -25.56
C ALA A 186 32.06 -24.63 -25.70
N GLU A 187 32.73 -25.75 -25.37
CA GLU A 187 32.07 -27.06 -25.34
C GLU A 187 31.05 -27.14 -24.20
N LEU A 188 31.42 -26.69 -23.00
CA LEU A 188 30.54 -26.62 -21.83
C LEU A 188 29.30 -25.75 -22.08
N ASP A 189 29.48 -24.54 -22.64
CA ASP A 189 28.40 -23.65 -23.09
C ASP A 189 27.46 -24.36 -24.09
N SER A 190 27.99 -25.24 -24.95
CA SER A 190 27.17 -26.01 -25.91
C SER A 190 26.33 -27.09 -25.21
N ARG A 191 26.94 -27.83 -24.28
CA ARG A 191 26.31 -28.91 -23.51
C ARG A 191 25.19 -28.37 -22.61
N ILE A 192 25.45 -27.28 -21.90
CA ILE A 192 24.49 -26.57 -21.05
C ILE A 192 23.24 -26.14 -21.85
N ARG A 193 23.41 -25.61 -23.08
CA ARG A 193 22.28 -25.22 -23.94
C ARG A 193 21.43 -26.40 -24.43
N TYR A 194 22.00 -27.60 -24.58
CA TYR A 194 21.20 -28.80 -24.88
C TYR A 194 20.43 -29.34 -23.65
N MET A 195 20.76 -28.89 -22.45
CA MET A 195 20.20 -29.36 -21.17
C MET A 195 19.23 -28.38 -20.50
N GLU A 196 18.94 -27.24 -21.13
CA GLU A 196 18.06 -26.17 -20.60
C GLU A 196 16.67 -26.65 -20.13
N ASN A 197 16.08 -27.64 -20.80
CA ASN A 197 14.67 -28.02 -20.64
C ASN A 197 14.48 -29.20 -19.67
N ILE A 198 15.15 -29.18 -18.51
CA ILE A 198 15.11 -30.25 -17.49
C ILE A 198 14.29 -29.84 -16.28
N ASP A 199 13.45 -30.74 -15.78
CA ASP A 199 12.75 -30.62 -14.50
C ASP A 199 13.51 -31.32 -13.36
N ILE A 200 13.35 -30.82 -12.13
CA ILE A 200 14.03 -31.28 -10.92
C ILE A 200 13.76 -32.77 -10.65
N SER A 201 12.55 -33.23 -10.95
CA SER A 201 12.12 -34.62 -10.77
C SER A 201 12.93 -35.64 -11.59
N GLN A 202 13.58 -35.20 -12.67
CA GLN A 202 14.40 -36.06 -13.55
C GLN A 202 15.88 -36.09 -13.12
N VAL A 203 16.28 -35.37 -12.08
CA VAL A 203 17.66 -35.30 -11.56
C VAL A 203 17.83 -36.14 -10.28
N GLY A 204 17.01 -37.18 -10.11
CA GLY A 204 17.09 -38.11 -8.97
C GLY A 204 16.70 -37.54 -7.60
N ILE A 205 16.26 -36.28 -7.51
CA ILE A 205 15.93 -35.62 -6.25
C ILE A 205 14.53 -36.05 -5.79
N VAL A 206 14.47 -36.85 -4.72
CA VAL A 206 13.23 -37.12 -3.98
C VAL A 206 12.79 -35.83 -3.28
N VAL A 207 11.56 -35.39 -3.56
CA VAL A 207 11.00 -34.14 -3.02
C VAL A 207 10.01 -34.44 -1.91
N ASP A 208 10.46 -34.29 -0.66
CA ASP A 208 9.59 -34.34 0.52
C ASP A 208 8.50 -33.26 0.44
N GLY A 209 7.26 -33.62 0.83
CA GLY A 209 6.12 -32.70 0.80
C GLY A 209 5.46 -32.52 -0.58
N GLY A 210 5.78 -33.37 -1.57
CA GLY A 210 5.04 -33.46 -2.83
C GLY A 210 5.04 -32.17 -3.65
N ARG A 211 3.88 -31.82 -4.24
CA ARG A 211 3.73 -30.63 -5.12
C ARG A 211 4.08 -29.32 -4.40
N GLU A 212 3.76 -29.18 -3.11
CA GLU A 212 4.07 -27.96 -2.34
C GLU A 212 5.56 -27.85 -2.02
N GLY A 213 6.20 -28.96 -1.61
CA GLY A 213 7.66 -29.03 -1.44
C GLY A 213 8.41 -28.73 -2.76
N LYS A 214 7.89 -29.24 -3.90
CA LYS A 214 8.46 -28.95 -5.23
C LYS A 214 8.36 -27.46 -5.59
N ARG A 215 7.27 -26.79 -5.21
CA ARG A 215 7.07 -25.33 -5.40
C ARG A 215 8.05 -24.51 -4.55
N GLU A 216 8.24 -24.85 -3.27
CA GLU A 216 9.26 -24.20 -2.42
C GLU A 216 10.67 -24.40 -3.01
N LEU A 217 10.99 -25.63 -3.43
CA LEU A 217 12.27 -25.98 -4.02
C LEU A 217 12.54 -25.21 -5.33
N LEU A 218 11.54 -25.07 -6.21
CA LEU A 218 11.61 -24.23 -7.41
C LEU A 218 11.90 -22.76 -7.07
N GLN A 219 11.20 -22.18 -6.09
CA GLN A 219 11.44 -20.79 -5.64
C GLN A 219 12.80 -20.60 -4.97
N ARG A 220 13.36 -21.64 -4.35
CA ARG A 220 14.71 -21.64 -3.77
C ARG A 220 15.78 -21.70 -4.86
N ILE A 221 15.61 -22.59 -5.83
CA ILE A 221 16.49 -22.71 -7.01
C ILE A 221 16.46 -21.43 -7.85
N GLY A 222 15.30 -20.81 -8.07
CA GLY A 222 15.19 -19.55 -8.81
C GLY A 222 16.04 -18.43 -8.19
N ARG A 223 15.99 -18.29 -6.86
CA ARG A 223 16.83 -17.33 -6.13
C ARG A 223 18.32 -17.70 -6.16
N ALA A 224 18.67 -18.98 -6.06
CA ALA A 224 20.05 -19.42 -6.24
C ALA A 224 20.58 -19.17 -7.67
N VAL A 225 19.73 -19.31 -8.69
CA VAL A 225 20.04 -18.96 -10.09
C VAL A 225 20.29 -17.45 -10.25
N GLU A 226 19.50 -16.60 -9.59
CA GLU A 226 19.69 -15.15 -9.60
C GLU A 226 20.98 -14.71 -8.89
N GLU A 227 21.29 -15.28 -7.72
CA GLU A 227 22.57 -15.04 -7.03
C GLU A 227 23.76 -15.55 -7.84
N PHE A 228 23.68 -16.74 -8.45
CA PHE A 228 24.77 -17.32 -9.25
C PHE A 228 25.02 -16.50 -10.52
N ARG A 229 23.97 -15.92 -11.11
CA ARG A 229 24.09 -15.01 -12.27
C ARG A 229 24.93 -13.75 -11.96
N LYS A 230 25.04 -13.33 -10.70
CA LYS A 230 25.90 -12.19 -10.29
C LYS A 230 27.40 -12.46 -10.48
N MET A 231 27.82 -13.72 -10.70
CA MET A 231 29.18 -14.04 -11.14
C MET A 231 29.56 -13.36 -12.47
N LEU A 232 28.57 -12.92 -13.27
CA LEU A 232 28.82 -12.13 -14.49
C LEU A 232 29.25 -10.68 -14.20
N ASP A 233 28.79 -10.10 -13.08
CA ASP A 233 29.07 -8.71 -12.67
C ASP A 233 30.24 -8.60 -11.66
N ALA A 234 30.69 -9.74 -11.11
CA ALA A 234 31.75 -9.84 -10.11
C ALA A 234 33.12 -9.42 -10.67
N LYS A 235 33.84 -8.53 -9.96
CA LYS A 235 35.06 -7.86 -10.48
C LYS A 235 36.37 -8.38 -9.91
N CYS A 236 36.33 -9.44 -9.11
CA CYS A 236 37.51 -10.09 -8.53
C CYS A 236 37.18 -11.56 -8.17
N PRO A 237 38.17 -12.43 -7.91
CA PRO A 237 37.88 -13.84 -7.63
C PRO A 237 37.19 -14.01 -6.28
N HIS A 238 37.48 -13.15 -5.30
CA HIS A 238 36.81 -13.12 -3.99
C HIS A 238 35.31 -12.83 -4.10
N ASP A 239 34.91 -11.92 -5.00
CA ASP A 239 33.48 -11.63 -5.24
C ASP A 239 32.79 -12.87 -5.84
N MET A 240 33.43 -13.53 -6.83
CA MET A 240 32.91 -14.77 -7.43
C MET A 240 32.78 -15.89 -6.39
N LEU A 241 33.81 -16.11 -5.56
CA LEU A 241 33.78 -17.09 -4.48
C LEU A 241 32.71 -16.74 -3.42
N SER A 242 32.50 -15.46 -3.12
CA SER A 242 31.44 -15.02 -2.20
C SER A 242 30.04 -15.27 -2.76
N THR A 243 29.81 -15.07 -4.07
CA THR A 243 28.54 -15.41 -4.71
C THR A 243 28.32 -16.92 -4.77
N LEU A 244 29.35 -17.72 -5.05
CA LEU A 244 29.28 -19.18 -4.98
C LEU A 244 28.92 -19.68 -3.57
N LEU A 245 29.60 -19.17 -2.53
CA LEU A 245 29.26 -19.48 -1.14
C LEU A 245 27.83 -19.07 -0.78
N GLN A 246 27.36 -17.92 -1.27
CA GLN A 246 25.99 -17.45 -1.01
C GLN A 246 24.93 -18.30 -1.74
N THR A 247 25.20 -18.77 -2.96
CA THR A 247 24.27 -19.66 -3.69
C THR A 247 24.16 -21.02 -3.02
N ILE A 248 25.29 -21.61 -2.58
CA ILE A 248 25.31 -22.84 -1.81
C ILE A 248 24.58 -22.65 -0.47
N LYS A 249 24.72 -21.51 0.21
CA LYS A 249 23.99 -21.21 1.45
C LYS A 249 22.47 -21.08 1.23
N LEU A 250 22.02 -20.54 0.09
CA LEU A 250 20.60 -20.55 -0.30
C LEU A 250 20.09 -21.96 -0.65
N LEU A 251 20.89 -22.81 -1.31
CA LEU A 251 20.53 -24.21 -1.57
C LEU A 251 20.55 -25.07 -0.30
N SER A 252 21.40 -24.73 0.67
CA SER A 252 21.58 -25.48 1.92
C SER A 252 20.54 -25.21 3.00
N TYR A 253 19.72 -24.15 2.88
CA TYR A 253 18.80 -23.74 3.94
C TYR A 253 17.34 -23.59 3.45
N PRO A 254 16.39 -24.40 3.96
CA PRO A 254 14.95 -24.17 3.78
C PRO A 254 14.50 -23.05 4.73
N GLY A 255 14.83 -21.80 4.37
CA GLY A 255 14.43 -20.63 5.14
C GLY A 255 12.94 -20.34 5.00
N ASN A 256 12.29 -19.99 6.11
CA ASN A 256 10.86 -19.65 6.13
C ASN A 256 10.63 -18.20 5.64
N TYR A 257 11.00 -17.95 4.38
CA TYR A 257 11.24 -16.61 3.82
C TYR A 257 9.97 -15.74 3.67
N ASP A 258 8.78 -16.34 3.63
CA ASP A 258 7.50 -15.61 3.51
C ASP A 258 7.14 -14.78 4.75
N ARG A 259 7.87 -14.94 5.87
CA ARG A 259 7.69 -14.14 7.10
C ARG A 259 8.78 -13.08 7.29
N ALA A 260 9.12 -12.36 6.22
CA ALA A 260 10.00 -11.19 6.24
C ALA A 260 9.36 -9.95 6.93
N GLY A 261 8.94 -10.09 8.19
CA GLY A 261 8.74 -8.96 9.09
C GLY A 261 10.09 -8.35 9.45
N SER A 262 10.21 -7.03 9.40
CA SER A 262 11.49 -6.28 9.36
C SER A 262 12.32 -6.26 10.68
N LEU A 263 12.22 -7.29 11.52
CA LEU A 263 12.86 -7.38 12.85
C LEU A 263 13.42 -8.78 13.19
N ALA A 264 13.84 -9.55 12.19
CA ALA A 264 14.63 -10.77 12.40
C ALA A 264 16.13 -10.43 12.53
N SER A 265 16.81 -11.00 13.54
CA SER A 265 18.19 -10.62 13.92
C SER A 265 19.27 -11.30 13.08
N GLU A 266 20.29 -10.55 12.64
CA GLU A 266 21.39 -10.98 11.76
C GLU A 266 22.39 -12.00 12.37
N LYS A 267 22.01 -12.75 13.42
CA LYS A 267 22.90 -13.70 14.10
C LYS A 267 22.25 -15.06 14.38
N GLN A 268 22.08 -15.84 13.31
CA GLN A 268 22.00 -17.30 13.38
C GLN A 268 22.93 -17.92 12.33
N TYR A 269 24.17 -18.21 12.73
CA TYR A 269 25.03 -19.14 12.00
C TYR A 269 24.61 -20.56 12.39
N ALA A 270 24.19 -21.37 11.41
CA ALA A 270 23.84 -22.78 11.57
C ALA A 270 24.69 -23.63 10.61
N PRO A 271 25.10 -24.85 10.99
CA PRO A 271 26.04 -25.64 10.19
C PRO A 271 25.39 -26.21 8.92
N VAL A 272 26.12 -26.16 7.81
CA VAL A 272 25.73 -26.77 6.53
C VAL A 272 25.72 -28.30 6.68
N THR A 273 24.54 -28.91 6.60
CA THR A 273 24.33 -30.37 6.68
C THR A 273 23.23 -30.82 5.71
N ILE A 274 23.55 -30.80 4.41
CA ILE A 274 22.78 -31.49 3.36
C ILE A 274 23.70 -32.57 2.75
N ASN A 275 23.11 -33.70 2.32
CA ASN A 275 23.85 -34.76 1.62
C ASN A 275 24.50 -34.20 0.35
N ALA A 276 25.78 -34.53 0.12
CA ALA A 276 26.56 -33.99 -1.00
C ALA A 276 25.87 -34.21 -2.36
N ASP A 277 25.31 -35.40 -2.58
CA ASP A 277 24.64 -35.78 -3.84
C ASP A 277 23.41 -34.89 -4.14
N ILE A 278 22.66 -34.49 -3.11
CA ILE A 278 21.53 -33.57 -3.23
C ILE A 278 22.04 -32.16 -3.55
N LEU A 279 23.11 -31.70 -2.89
CA LEU A 279 23.68 -30.38 -3.17
C LEU A 279 24.26 -30.30 -4.59
N VAL A 280 24.98 -31.33 -5.04
CA VAL A 280 25.51 -31.46 -6.41
C VAL A 280 24.37 -31.45 -7.44
N SER A 281 23.32 -32.23 -7.21
CA SER A 281 22.15 -32.29 -8.11
C SER A 281 21.39 -30.96 -8.17
N LEU A 282 21.29 -30.22 -7.07
CA LEU A 282 20.70 -28.88 -7.03
C LEU A 282 21.60 -27.83 -7.71
N LEU A 283 22.91 -27.88 -7.47
CA LEU A 283 23.88 -26.96 -8.07
C LEU A 283 23.98 -27.18 -9.59
N LEU A 284 23.88 -28.43 -10.07
CA LEU A 284 23.75 -28.78 -11.48
C LEU A 284 22.55 -28.08 -12.14
N VAL A 285 21.36 -28.12 -11.52
CA VAL A 285 20.17 -27.41 -12.02
C VAL A 285 20.38 -25.89 -11.99
N VAL A 286 21.04 -25.35 -10.96
CA VAL A 286 21.39 -23.91 -10.89
C VAL A 286 22.34 -23.50 -12.01
N VAL A 287 23.43 -24.24 -12.25
CA VAL A 287 24.39 -23.98 -13.33
C VAL A 287 23.67 -23.97 -14.68
N ILE A 288 22.90 -25.00 -14.99
CA ILE A 288 22.14 -25.12 -16.26
C ILE A 288 21.14 -23.96 -16.44
N ARG A 289 20.38 -23.59 -15.41
CA ARG A 289 19.37 -22.51 -15.48
C ARG A 289 19.97 -21.10 -15.37
N SER A 290 21.22 -20.96 -14.93
CA SER A 290 21.91 -19.67 -14.82
C SER A 290 22.36 -19.10 -16.17
N GLN A 291 22.79 -19.98 -17.09
CA GLN A 291 23.43 -19.66 -18.37
C GLN A 291 24.64 -18.70 -18.20
N VAL A 292 25.35 -18.79 -17.06
CA VAL A 292 26.62 -18.11 -16.83
C VAL A 292 27.70 -18.73 -17.72
N LYS A 293 28.46 -17.87 -18.41
CA LYS A 293 29.51 -18.27 -19.35
C LYS A 293 30.90 -18.21 -18.76
N ASN A 294 31.82 -18.93 -19.40
CA ASN A 294 33.24 -19.00 -19.06
C ASN A 294 33.43 -19.59 -17.65
N LEU A 295 32.70 -20.66 -17.33
CA LEU A 295 32.64 -21.26 -16.00
C LEU A 295 33.96 -21.94 -15.61
N GLN A 296 34.66 -22.55 -16.57
CA GLN A 296 35.96 -23.19 -16.33
C GLN A 296 37.05 -22.13 -16.12
N ALA A 297 37.07 -21.06 -16.91
CA ALA A 297 37.92 -19.89 -16.64
C ALA A 297 37.62 -19.25 -15.27
N ARG A 298 36.35 -19.25 -14.81
CA ARG A 298 35.97 -18.71 -13.49
C ARG A 298 36.33 -19.64 -12.33
N LEU A 299 36.21 -20.95 -12.48
CA LEU A 299 36.64 -21.93 -11.49
C LEU A 299 38.16 -21.79 -11.25
N MET A 300 38.94 -21.83 -12.33
CA MET A 300 40.40 -21.61 -12.29
C MET A 300 40.77 -20.27 -11.64
N TYR A 301 40.01 -19.20 -11.92
CA TYR A 301 40.24 -17.88 -11.34
C TYR A 301 39.96 -17.83 -9.82
N MET A 302 38.93 -18.53 -9.34
CA MET A 302 38.63 -18.63 -7.91
C MET A 302 39.63 -19.52 -7.15
N GLN A 303 40.11 -20.59 -7.78
CA GLN A 303 41.08 -21.52 -7.18
C GLN A 303 42.49 -20.91 -7.09
N HIS A 304 43.00 -20.30 -8.17
CA HIS A 304 44.44 -20.02 -8.31
C HIS A 304 44.88 -18.56 -8.12
N PHE A 305 43.93 -17.61 -7.95
CA PHE A 305 44.23 -16.16 -7.90
C PHE A 305 43.77 -15.50 -6.57
N ILE A 306 43.68 -16.29 -5.51
CA ILE A 306 43.50 -15.86 -4.11
C ILE A 306 44.68 -16.45 -3.32
N TYR A 307 45.38 -15.63 -2.53
CA TYR A 307 46.66 -15.97 -1.90
C TYR A 307 46.64 -15.81 -0.37
N ILE A 308 45.82 -14.90 0.16
CA ILE A 308 45.78 -14.60 1.61
C ILE A 308 44.80 -15.52 2.36
N ASP A 309 43.76 -16.01 1.69
CA ASP A 309 42.81 -16.97 2.23
C ASP A 309 43.10 -18.39 1.73
N ASP A 310 42.99 -19.36 2.64
CA ASP A 310 43.11 -20.79 2.33
C ASP A 310 41.84 -21.25 1.60
N VAL A 311 41.95 -21.33 0.27
CA VAL A 311 40.85 -21.69 -0.63
C VAL A 311 40.64 -23.21 -0.72
N ASP A 312 41.66 -24.01 -0.42
CA ASP A 312 41.61 -25.48 -0.52
C ASP A 312 40.84 -26.12 0.66
N SER A 313 40.64 -25.39 1.76
CA SER A 313 40.01 -25.91 2.98
C SER A 313 38.72 -25.18 3.40
N GLY A 314 38.05 -25.72 4.42
CA GLY A 314 36.83 -25.15 5.00
C GLY A 314 35.63 -25.06 4.05
N GLU A 315 34.81 -24.02 4.23
CA GLU A 315 33.62 -23.77 3.39
C GLU A 315 34.00 -23.42 1.94
N MET A 316 35.18 -22.81 1.72
CA MET A 316 35.66 -22.38 0.40
C MET A 316 36.04 -23.57 -0.48
N GLY A 317 36.90 -24.47 0.04
CA GLY A 317 37.29 -25.67 -0.69
C GLY A 317 36.09 -26.58 -0.98
N TYR A 318 35.17 -26.74 -0.03
CA TYR A 318 33.94 -27.50 -0.26
C TYR A 318 33.06 -26.88 -1.37
N ALA A 319 32.95 -25.55 -1.42
CA ALA A 319 32.19 -24.86 -2.45
C ALA A 319 32.80 -25.00 -3.85
N LEU A 320 34.13 -24.95 -3.96
CA LEU A 320 34.82 -25.11 -5.25
C LEU A 320 34.84 -26.56 -5.72
N SER A 321 35.15 -27.53 -4.85
CA SER A 321 35.11 -28.96 -5.21
C SER A 321 33.71 -29.44 -5.60
N THR A 322 32.63 -28.86 -5.03
CA THR A 322 31.25 -29.18 -5.46
C THR A 322 30.88 -28.52 -6.79
N LEU A 323 31.38 -27.32 -7.10
CA LEU A 323 31.24 -26.72 -8.43
C LEU A 323 32.05 -27.50 -9.49
N GLU A 324 33.30 -27.84 -9.19
CA GLU A 324 34.18 -28.63 -10.06
C GLU A 324 33.54 -29.97 -10.43
N ALA A 325 33.05 -30.73 -9.45
CA ALA A 325 32.35 -31.99 -9.68
C ALA A 325 31.13 -31.84 -10.62
N VAL A 326 30.37 -30.75 -10.50
CA VAL A 326 29.24 -30.43 -11.40
C VAL A 326 29.72 -30.13 -12.83
N LEU A 327 30.82 -29.38 -13.00
CA LEU A 327 31.39 -29.11 -14.32
C LEU A 327 31.99 -30.38 -14.96
N THR A 328 32.74 -31.18 -14.21
CA THR A 328 33.26 -32.47 -14.68
C THR A 328 32.14 -33.41 -15.10
N TYR A 329 31.03 -33.48 -14.35
CA TYR A 329 29.86 -34.28 -14.71
C TYR A 329 29.21 -33.82 -16.03
N LEU A 330 29.04 -32.50 -16.24
CA LEU A 330 28.54 -31.95 -17.51
C LEU A 330 29.43 -32.31 -18.72
N VAL A 331 30.76 -32.39 -18.52
CA VAL A 331 31.74 -32.77 -19.55
C VAL A 331 31.83 -34.29 -19.76
N THR A 332 31.60 -35.10 -18.73
CA THR A 332 31.76 -36.57 -18.81
C THR A 332 30.47 -37.36 -19.06
N ASP A 333 29.39 -37.10 -18.34
CA ASP A 333 28.19 -37.98 -18.31
C ASP A 333 26.87 -37.22 -18.46
N SER A 334 26.75 -36.42 -19.52
CA SER A 334 25.55 -35.61 -19.81
C SER A 334 24.51 -36.29 -20.70
N ALA A 335 24.67 -37.58 -21.04
CA ALA A 335 23.88 -38.24 -22.09
C ALA A 335 22.41 -38.48 -21.68
N GLY A 336 22.16 -39.01 -20.48
CA GLY A 336 20.80 -39.27 -19.98
C GLY A 336 19.94 -38.00 -19.90
N LEU A 337 20.45 -36.99 -19.19
CA LEU A 337 19.80 -35.69 -19.04
C LEU A 337 19.57 -34.96 -20.37
N ARG A 338 20.44 -35.15 -21.37
CA ARG A 338 20.24 -34.60 -22.72
C ARG A 338 19.07 -35.25 -23.45
N ARG A 339 18.89 -36.58 -23.33
CA ARG A 339 17.70 -37.29 -23.86
C ARG A 339 16.41 -36.79 -23.20
N ALA A 340 16.41 -36.62 -21.87
CA ALA A 340 15.28 -36.06 -21.12
C ALA A 340 14.94 -34.63 -21.60
N SER A 341 15.92 -33.72 -21.66
CA SER A 341 15.76 -32.34 -22.18
C SER A 341 15.14 -32.30 -23.59
N ILE A 342 15.56 -33.20 -24.48
CA ILE A 342 15.01 -33.28 -25.85
C ILE A 342 13.55 -33.77 -25.84
N ARG A 343 13.21 -34.78 -25.04
CA ARG A 343 11.82 -35.29 -24.93
C ARG A 343 10.89 -34.27 -24.29
N ASN A 344 11.32 -33.62 -23.20
CA ASN A 344 10.61 -32.49 -22.57
C ASN A 344 10.36 -31.38 -23.60
N ARG A 345 11.40 -30.91 -24.29
CA ARG A 345 11.29 -29.85 -25.31
C ARG A 345 10.37 -30.24 -26.48
N ARG A 346 10.37 -31.50 -26.91
CA ARG A 346 9.41 -32.01 -27.92
C ARG A 346 7.96 -31.88 -27.41
N LEU A 347 7.67 -32.38 -26.20
CA LEU A 347 6.32 -32.36 -25.62
C LEU A 347 5.85 -30.94 -25.29
N TRP A 348 6.66 -30.13 -24.60
CA TRP A 348 6.33 -28.75 -24.26
C TRP A 348 6.04 -27.92 -25.52
N ASN A 349 6.81 -28.08 -26.61
CA ASN A 349 6.54 -27.40 -27.88
C ASN A 349 5.36 -27.98 -28.67
N ALA A 350 4.93 -29.22 -28.40
CA ALA A 350 3.69 -29.77 -28.95
C ALA A 350 2.48 -29.16 -28.21
N THR A 351 2.50 -29.17 -26.88
CA THR A 351 1.46 -28.60 -26.01
C THR A 351 1.29 -27.09 -26.21
N LYS A 352 2.38 -26.31 -26.12
CA LYS A 352 2.36 -24.85 -26.32
C LYS A 352 1.96 -24.46 -27.76
N GLY A 353 2.12 -25.38 -28.72
CA GLY A 353 1.70 -25.22 -30.11
C GLY A 353 0.36 -25.87 -30.50
N GLY A 354 -0.40 -26.42 -29.54
CA GLY A 354 -1.72 -27.04 -29.79
C GLY A 354 -1.72 -28.34 -30.60
N ARG A 355 -0.55 -28.97 -30.83
CA ARG A 355 -0.39 -30.10 -31.76
C ARG A 355 -0.74 -31.43 -31.10
N VAL A 356 -2.05 -31.68 -30.94
CA VAL A 356 -2.60 -32.90 -30.30
C VAL A 356 -2.08 -34.20 -30.93
N VAL A 357 -1.82 -34.23 -32.24
CA VAL A 357 -1.25 -35.42 -32.93
C VAL A 357 0.17 -35.72 -32.42
N ASP A 358 1.01 -34.70 -32.31
CA ASP A 358 2.39 -34.84 -31.82
C ASP A 358 2.41 -35.17 -30.31
N MET A 359 1.46 -34.64 -29.54
CA MET A 359 1.28 -35.00 -28.13
C MET A 359 0.87 -36.47 -27.98
N LYS A 360 -0.04 -36.97 -28.82
CA LYS A 360 -0.43 -38.38 -28.87
C LYS A 360 0.75 -39.30 -29.20
N ALA A 361 1.54 -38.97 -30.22
CA ALA A 361 2.72 -39.75 -30.58
C ALA A 361 3.80 -39.83 -29.47
N ILE A 362 3.79 -38.91 -28.49
CA ILE A 362 4.71 -38.91 -27.35
C ILE A 362 4.12 -39.60 -26.10
N LEU A 363 2.81 -39.47 -25.86
CA LEU A 363 2.14 -39.94 -24.63
C LEU A 363 1.41 -41.28 -24.79
N GLU A 364 0.97 -41.59 -26.02
CA GLU A 364 0.31 -42.84 -26.42
C GLU A 364 1.20 -43.56 -27.48
N PRO A 365 2.43 -44.00 -27.15
CA PRO A 365 3.25 -44.74 -28.12
C PRO A 365 2.62 -46.11 -28.40
N ASN A 366 1.96 -46.23 -29.56
CA ASN A 366 1.59 -47.52 -30.12
C ASN A 366 2.86 -48.37 -30.25
N GLY A 367 2.84 -49.61 -29.74
CA GLY A 367 4.02 -50.39 -29.35
C GLY A 367 4.98 -50.86 -30.45
N ASP A 368 4.93 -50.29 -31.65
CA ASP A 368 5.67 -50.71 -32.84
C ASP A 368 6.67 -49.63 -33.35
N GLN A 369 7.03 -48.63 -32.53
CA GLN A 369 7.87 -47.48 -32.94
C GLN A 369 9.05 -47.14 -32.01
N GLU A 370 9.92 -48.12 -31.74
CA GLU A 370 11.23 -47.85 -31.09
C GLU A 370 12.26 -47.18 -32.04
N SER A 371 11.99 -47.11 -33.34
CA SER A 371 12.98 -46.77 -34.39
C SER A 371 12.95 -45.31 -34.88
N LEU A 372 12.83 -44.32 -34.00
CA LEU A 372 12.77 -42.88 -34.37
C LEU A 372 13.65 -41.92 -33.53
N ASP A 373 14.50 -42.42 -32.63
CA ASP A 373 15.49 -41.59 -31.91
C ASP A 373 16.89 -41.57 -32.57
N GLU A 374 17.05 -42.06 -33.82
CA GLU A 374 18.26 -41.85 -34.64
C GLU A 374 18.19 -40.58 -35.51
N VAL A 375 18.79 -39.48 -35.01
CA VAL A 375 19.23 -38.30 -35.78
C VAL A 375 20.60 -37.92 -35.18
N PRO A 376 21.65 -37.69 -36.00
CA PRO A 376 22.94 -38.33 -35.75
C PRO A 376 23.76 -37.75 -34.60
N CYS A 377 24.49 -38.64 -33.93
CA CYS A 377 25.69 -38.27 -33.19
C CYS A 377 26.84 -37.94 -34.15
N GLU A 378 27.65 -36.94 -33.79
CA GLU A 378 29.04 -36.83 -34.24
C GLU A 378 29.84 -38.09 -33.83
N PRO A 379 30.90 -38.47 -34.56
CA PRO A 379 31.52 -39.79 -34.42
C PRO A 379 32.24 -40.00 -33.07
N GLU A 380 32.03 -41.18 -32.48
CA GLU A 380 32.68 -41.59 -31.22
C GLU A 380 34.19 -41.83 -31.39
N GLU A 381 35.01 -40.97 -30.79
CA GLU A 381 36.46 -41.15 -30.73
C GLU A 381 36.88 -42.15 -29.63
N ARG A 382 36.67 -43.45 -29.92
CA ARG A 382 37.34 -44.63 -29.35
C ARG A 382 37.82 -44.55 -27.89
N THR A 383 37.06 -45.17 -27.00
CA THR A 383 37.52 -45.59 -25.66
C THR A 383 38.80 -46.42 -25.73
N VAL A 384 39.87 -46.00 -25.02
CA VAL A 384 41.12 -46.77 -24.89
C VAL A 384 41.16 -47.47 -23.53
N ALA A 385 40.95 -48.80 -23.53
CA ALA A 385 41.03 -49.61 -22.32
C ALA A 385 42.47 -50.06 -22.04
N PHE A 386 43.12 -49.48 -21.03
CA PHE A 386 44.41 -49.97 -20.55
C PHE A 386 44.25 -51.23 -19.69
N ARG A 387 44.69 -52.38 -20.22
CA ARG A 387 45.09 -53.55 -19.42
C ARG A 387 46.61 -53.65 -19.45
N THR A 388 47.23 -53.68 -18.28
CA THR A 388 48.62 -54.13 -18.13
C THR A 388 48.64 -55.65 -17.97
N HIS A 389 49.45 -56.31 -18.77
CA HIS A 389 49.92 -57.68 -18.55
C HIS A 389 51.44 -57.64 -18.36
N ASP A 390 51.99 -58.64 -17.68
CA ASP A 390 53.16 -59.39 -18.12
C ASP A 390 53.42 -60.57 -17.16
N GLU A 391 53.34 -61.79 -17.68
CA GLU A 391 54.38 -62.81 -17.57
C GLU A 391 54.21 -63.78 -18.76
N ASP A 392 55.32 -64.14 -19.41
CA ASP A 392 55.36 -64.89 -20.67
C ASP A 392 55.13 -66.41 -20.49
N ASN A 393 54.53 -67.06 -21.50
CA ASN A 393 55.33 -67.83 -22.49
C ASN A 393 54.50 -68.53 -23.61
N LEU A 394 54.85 -68.17 -24.85
CA LEU A 394 54.99 -69.03 -26.04
C LEU A 394 53.85 -69.98 -26.50
N CYS A 395 53.11 -69.48 -27.51
CA CYS A 395 52.91 -70.10 -28.83
C CYS A 395 52.59 -71.61 -28.97
N GLN A 396 51.41 -71.91 -29.54
CA GLN A 396 51.33 -72.25 -30.98
C GLN A 396 49.90 -72.09 -31.55
N SER A 397 49.82 -71.91 -32.87
CA SER A 397 48.62 -71.75 -33.71
C SER A 397 48.18 -73.11 -34.32
N PRO A 398 47.17 -73.25 -35.23
CA PRO A 398 46.41 -72.20 -35.95
C PRO A 398 44.88 -72.46 -36.20
N HIS A 399 44.25 -71.45 -36.83
CA HIS A 399 43.07 -71.44 -37.72
C HIS A 399 41.83 -72.34 -37.48
N GLU A 400 40.67 -71.68 -37.39
CA GLU A 400 39.54 -71.72 -38.36
C GLU A 400 39.38 -72.94 -39.29
N PRO A 401 38.12 -73.40 -39.53
CA PRO A 401 37.31 -72.67 -40.52
C PRO A 401 35.79 -72.53 -40.24
N LEU A 402 35.19 -71.72 -41.12
CA LEU A 402 33.78 -71.42 -41.32
C LEU A 402 32.89 -72.65 -41.62
N LEU A 403 31.56 -72.42 -41.50
CA LEU A 403 30.43 -72.81 -42.39
C LEU A 403 29.21 -73.28 -41.55
N LEU A 404 27.94 -73.17 -41.94
CA LEU A 404 27.11 -72.25 -42.75
C LEU A 404 25.69 -72.90 -42.70
N GLN A 405 24.66 -72.11 -42.37
CA GLN A 405 23.24 -72.34 -42.70
C GLN A 405 22.35 -73.38 -41.96
N ASP A 406 21.07 -73.08 -42.14
CA ASP A 406 19.83 -73.86 -42.05
C ASP A 406 19.19 -74.24 -40.70
N ALA A 407 18.00 -73.66 -40.51
CA ALA A 407 16.93 -74.02 -39.58
C ALA A 407 15.95 -74.99 -40.33
N PRO A 408 14.64 -75.17 -40.01
CA PRO A 408 13.81 -74.59 -38.94
C PRO A 408 12.84 -75.59 -38.23
N PHE A 409 11.94 -75.05 -37.40
CA PHE A 409 10.73 -75.71 -36.84
C PHE A 409 10.97 -76.83 -35.79
N GLU A 410 10.02 -77.20 -34.92
CA GLU A 410 8.61 -76.76 -34.80
C GLU A 410 8.11 -76.66 -33.34
N MET A 411 6.91 -76.08 -33.22
CA MET A 411 5.91 -75.99 -32.14
C MET A 411 5.85 -77.04 -30.99
N SER A 412 5.15 -76.82 -29.86
CA SER A 412 4.63 -75.61 -29.17
C SER A 412 3.80 -75.96 -27.90
N VAL A 413 3.95 -75.22 -26.78
CA VAL A 413 2.96 -75.05 -25.65
C VAL A 413 2.35 -76.35 -25.02
N PRO A 414 1.40 -76.32 -24.02
CA PRO A 414 0.88 -75.21 -23.18
C PRO A 414 0.94 -75.41 -21.63
N SER A 415 1.03 -74.28 -20.94
CA SER A 415 0.33 -73.88 -19.68
C SER A 415 0.08 -74.82 -18.49
N GLY A 416 0.38 -74.31 -17.29
CA GLY A 416 -0.30 -74.61 -16.02
C GLY A 416 0.47 -73.99 -14.83
N THR A 417 0.13 -72.80 -14.32
CA THR A 417 -0.89 -72.55 -13.25
C THR A 417 -0.66 -73.39 -11.99
N THR A 418 -0.55 -72.84 -10.77
CA THR A 418 -0.85 -71.48 -10.26
C THR A 418 -0.37 -71.36 -8.80
N HIS A 419 -0.13 -70.13 -8.32
CA HIS A 419 -0.07 -69.73 -6.89
C HIS A 419 1.05 -70.39 -6.04
N ASP A 420 1.44 -69.87 -4.88
CA ASP A 420 1.76 -68.49 -4.43
C ASP A 420 2.46 -68.64 -3.05
N GLU A 421 3.11 -67.57 -2.58
CA GLU A 421 3.59 -67.36 -1.21
C GLU A 421 4.63 -68.36 -0.61
N GLU A 422 5.84 -67.81 -0.41
CA GLU A 422 6.90 -68.26 0.50
C GLU A 422 6.46 -68.10 2.00
N PRO A 423 7.32 -68.24 3.05
CA PRO A 423 8.75 -68.60 3.09
C PRO A 423 9.20 -69.58 4.22
N SER A 424 10.48 -70.00 4.14
CA SER A 424 11.40 -70.34 5.27
C SER A 424 11.01 -71.49 6.23
N GLU A 425 11.91 -72.34 6.77
CA GLU A 425 13.24 -72.11 7.35
C GLU A 425 14.20 -73.34 7.22
N PRO A 426 15.49 -73.23 7.63
CA PRO A 426 16.53 -74.28 7.51
C PRO A 426 16.77 -75.03 8.86
N PRO A 427 18.02 -75.38 9.26
CA PRO A 427 18.99 -76.39 8.80
C PRO A 427 18.83 -77.69 9.67
N PRO A 428 19.85 -78.47 10.14
CA PRO A 428 21.26 -78.67 9.78
C PRO A 428 21.69 -80.16 9.59
N LEU A 429 22.97 -80.38 9.24
CA LEU A 429 23.61 -81.71 9.27
C LEU A 429 24.37 -81.97 10.58
N SER A 430 23.66 -82.46 11.60
CA SER A 430 24.11 -83.47 12.61
C SER A 430 23.03 -83.65 13.70
N HIS A 431 22.86 -84.79 14.39
CA HIS A 431 23.58 -86.06 14.42
C HIS A 431 22.63 -87.29 14.35
N VAL A 432 23.25 -88.44 14.15
CA VAL A 432 22.87 -89.80 14.60
C VAL A 432 21.86 -89.84 15.78
N PHE A 433 20.63 -90.28 15.46
CA PHE A 433 19.56 -90.76 16.37
C PHE A 433 18.92 -89.75 17.37
N PRO A 434 17.68 -90.00 17.87
CA PRO A 434 16.75 -88.93 18.30
C PRO A 434 16.55 -88.82 19.83
N PHE A 435 15.87 -87.74 20.28
CA PHE A 435 14.56 -87.80 20.99
C PHE A 435 14.10 -86.43 21.56
N GLN A 436 12.86 -86.03 21.21
CA GLN A 436 11.84 -85.37 22.05
C GLN A 436 12.03 -83.96 22.72
N THR A 437 11.13 -83.04 22.28
CA THR A 437 10.23 -82.15 23.08
C THR A 437 10.72 -80.91 23.88
N TRP A 438 10.24 -79.74 23.38
CA TRP A 438 9.32 -78.79 24.06
C TRP A 438 9.76 -77.54 24.88
N THR A 439 9.04 -76.45 24.54
CA THR A 439 8.45 -75.37 25.38
C THR A 439 9.26 -74.20 25.95
N ASN A 440 8.84 -73.00 25.52
CA ASN A 440 8.49 -71.80 26.32
C ASN A 440 9.18 -71.54 27.67
N THR A 441 9.80 -70.37 27.81
CA THR A 441 9.20 -69.23 28.55
C THR A 441 9.99 -67.92 28.37
N ALA A 442 9.35 -66.80 28.69
CA ALA A 442 9.95 -65.47 28.84
C ALA A 442 9.57 -64.92 30.23
N PRO A 443 9.80 -63.63 30.54
CA PRO A 443 11.06 -62.91 30.74
C PRO A 443 11.28 -62.78 32.30
N PRO A 444 11.68 -61.68 32.97
CA PRO A 444 12.40 -60.45 32.59
C PRO A 444 13.52 -59.99 33.58
N LYS A 445 14.11 -58.82 33.26
CA LYS A 445 14.45 -57.70 34.19
C LYS A 445 15.67 -57.74 35.14
N GLU A 446 16.52 -56.72 34.92
CA GLU A 446 16.93 -55.67 35.87
C GLU A 446 18.30 -55.65 36.61
N ILE A 447 18.66 -54.42 36.96
CA ILE A 447 19.69 -53.93 37.91
C ILE A 447 21.15 -53.84 37.40
N ARG A 448 21.86 -52.81 37.92
CA ARG A 448 23.05 -52.16 37.36
C ARG A 448 24.31 -52.36 38.22
N ARG A 449 25.48 -52.17 37.58
CA ARG A 449 26.77 -51.68 38.17
C ARG A 449 27.51 -52.71 39.06
N PRO A 450 28.87 -52.68 39.15
CA PRO A 450 29.72 -51.48 39.33
C PRO A 450 30.79 -51.23 38.23
N VAL A 451 31.64 -50.24 38.48
CA VAL A 451 32.69 -49.74 37.56
C VAL A 451 34.02 -49.58 38.33
N LYS A 452 35.14 -50.04 37.75
CA LYS A 452 36.46 -49.36 37.87
C LYS A 452 37.54 -49.93 36.93
N LYS A 453 38.16 -49.01 36.18
CA LYS A 453 39.52 -48.99 35.57
C LYS A 453 40.12 -50.34 35.10
N VAL A 454 40.19 -50.63 33.80
CA VAL A 454 40.99 -50.00 32.71
C VAL A 454 42.45 -50.48 32.65
N SER A 455 42.73 -51.26 31.62
CA SER A 455 44.00 -51.35 30.88
C SER A 455 43.66 -51.55 29.39
N MET A 456 44.56 -51.18 28.47
CA MET A 456 44.36 -51.34 27.02
C MET A 456 44.47 -52.84 26.62
N ASP A 457 44.04 -53.31 25.44
CA ASP A 457 44.06 -52.63 24.13
C ASP A 457 42.98 -53.07 23.12
N VAL A 458 43.01 -52.50 21.91
CA VAL A 458 41.92 -52.48 20.91
C VAL A 458 41.61 -53.84 20.26
N ARG A 459 40.32 -54.26 20.27
CA ARG A 459 39.48 -54.62 19.09
C ARG A 459 38.27 -55.50 19.45
N SER A 460 37.06 -55.04 19.11
CA SER A 460 35.93 -55.89 18.68
C SER A 460 34.84 -55.02 18.03
N LEU A 461 34.45 -55.41 16.82
CA LEU A 461 33.11 -55.18 16.27
C LEU A 461 32.21 -56.33 16.80
N SER A 462 30.88 -56.27 16.83
CA SER A 462 29.93 -55.30 16.27
C SER A 462 28.85 -55.02 17.36
N GLU A 463 27.51 -54.94 17.23
CA GLU A 463 26.55 -55.00 16.13
C GLU A 463 25.23 -54.32 16.57
N SER A 464 24.47 -53.74 15.62
CA SER A 464 22.98 -53.67 15.56
C SER A 464 22.48 -52.47 14.74
N SER A 465 22.73 -52.47 13.44
CA SER A 465 22.10 -51.55 12.47
C SER A 465 21.65 -52.36 11.25
N GLY A 466 20.33 -52.58 11.12
CA GLY A 466 19.77 -53.29 9.97
C GLY A 466 19.48 -52.34 8.81
N ILE A 467 19.66 -52.82 7.58
CA ILE A 467 19.43 -52.09 6.31
C ILE A 467 20.44 -50.96 6.07
N SER A 468 21.66 -51.35 5.69
CA SER A 468 22.68 -50.47 5.09
C SER A 468 23.46 -51.22 4.01
N LEU A 469 22.83 -51.45 2.85
CA LEU A 469 23.37 -52.28 1.75
C LEU A 469 23.66 -51.50 0.45
N ALA A 470 24.00 -50.21 0.57
CA ALA A 470 24.40 -49.34 -0.54
C ALA A 470 25.58 -48.41 -0.17
N SER A 471 26.52 -48.89 0.63
CA SER A 471 27.60 -48.05 1.17
C SER A 471 28.96 -48.76 1.20
N ARG A 472 29.55 -48.98 0.01
CA ARG A 472 31.01 -49.11 -0.10
C ARG A 472 31.59 -47.70 -0.09
N THR A 473 32.62 -47.46 0.72
CA THR A 473 33.40 -46.21 0.66
C THR A 473 34.29 -46.22 -0.58
N THR A 474 33.81 -45.65 -1.68
CA THR A 474 34.53 -45.51 -2.95
C THR A 474 35.05 -44.08 -3.13
N GLY A 475 36.20 -43.94 -3.81
CA GLY A 475 36.81 -42.63 -4.10
C GLY A 475 36.10 -41.86 -5.22
N MET A 476 36.59 -40.66 -5.53
CA MET A 476 35.94 -39.68 -6.43
C MET A 476 35.48 -40.21 -7.81
N GLY A 477 36.09 -41.29 -8.32
CA GLY A 477 35.73 -41.88 -9.62
C GLY A 477 34.37 -42.60 -9.70
N SER A 478 33.55 -42.63 -8.64
CA SER A 478 32.24 -43.31 -8.65
C SER A 478 31.02 -42.39 -8.45
N ILE A 479 31.20 -41.07 -8.54
CA ILE A 479 30.10 -40.09 -8.34
C ILE A 479 29.29 -39.88 -9.64
N SER A 480 29.90 -40.11 -10.81
CA SER A 480 29.29 -39.88 -12.13
C SER A 480 28.02 -40.70 -12.38
N SER A 481 28.06 -42.01 -12.12
CA SER A 481 27.06 -42.99 -12.57
C SER A 481 25.75 -43.02 -11.77
N ALA A 482 25.41 -41.95 -11.03
CA ALA A 482 24.24 -41.89 -10.15
C ALA A 482 23.11 -40.98 -10.67
N ILE A 483 23.40 -40.08 -11.60
CA ILE A 483 22.44 -39.08 -12.11
C ILE A 483 22.00 -39.47 -13.54
N GLU A 484 21.44 -40.67 -13.70
CA GLU A 484 20.82 -41.06 -14.98
C GLU A 484 19.42 -40.44 -15.08
N GLY A 485 19.24 -39.53 -16.05
CA GLY A 485 18.02 -38.74 -16.18
C GLY A 485 16.78 -39.57 -16.55
N ASP A 486 15.78 -39.60 -15.66
CA ASP A 486 14.53 -40.33 -15.89
C ASP A 486 13.81 -39.78 -17.13
N SER A 487 13.41 -40.71 -18.01
CA SER A 487 12.76 -40.45 -19.29
C SER A 487 11.47 -41.27 -19.50
N SER A 488 10.93 -41.81 -18.40
CA SER A 488 9.63 -42.49 -18.33
C SER A 488 8.46 -41.55 -18.64
N ILE A 489 7.37 -42.10 -19.16
CA ILE A 489 6.15 -41.34 -19.52
C ILE A 489 5.50 -40.74 -18.26
N GLU A 490 5.59 -41.43 -17.12
CA GLU A 490 5.07 -40.96 -15.83
C GLU A 490 5.83 -39.78 -15.23
N THR A 491 7.14 -39.67 -15.43
CA THR A 491 7.87 -38.45 -15.05
C THR A 491 7.67 -37.35 -16.09
N LEU A 492 7.70 -37.69 -17.38
CA LEU A 492 7.48 -36.75 -18.49
C LEU A 492 6.15 -35.98 -18.36
N THR A 493 5.05 -36.67 -18.04
CA THR A 493 3.72 -36.07 -17.79
C THR A 493 3.65 -35.17 -16.55
N LYS A 494 4.55 -35.36 -15.59
CA LYS A 494 4.69 -34.60 -14.34
C LYS A 494 5.79 -33.52 -14.40
N THR A 495 6.41 -33.31 -15.57
CA THR A 495 7.40 -32.25 -15.78
C THR A 495 6.78 -30.86 -15.65
N GLN A 496 7.60 -29.92 -15.19
CA GLN A 496 7.31 -28.49 -15.16
C GLN A 496 8.44 -27.73 -15.87
N ASP A 497 8.11 -26.63 -16.53
CA ASP A 497 9.13 -25.76 -17.13
C ASP A 497 9.82 -24.87 -16.07
N PRO A 498 10.82 -24.04 -16.45
CA PRO A 498 11.51 -23.18 -15.49
C PRO A 498 10.64 -22.12 -14.79
N ALA A 499 9.43 -21.83 -15.28
CA ALA A 499 8.44 -20.98 -14.60
C ALA A 499 7.59 -21.77 -13.58
N GLY A 500 7.70 -23.10 -13.57
CA GLY A 500 6.92 -24.01 -12.73
C GLY A 500 5.55 -24.36 -13.30
N ASP A 501 5.29 -24.04 -14.58
CA ASP A 501 4.04 -24.39 -15.24
C ASP A 501 4.03 -25.90 -15.56
N SER A 502 2.96 -26.58 -15.16
CA SER A 502 2.68 -27.98 -15.52
C SER A 502 2.31 -28.10 -17.01
N ILE A 503 2.32 -29.30 -17.58
CA ILE A 503 1.86 -29.51 -18.96
C ILE A 503 0.40 -29.01 -19.19
N PRO A 504 -0.58 -29.26 -18.30
CA PRO A 504 -1.89 -28.60 -18.34
C PRO A 504 -1.83 -27.07 -18.27
N MET A 505 -0.97 -26.48 -17.41
CA MET A 505 -0.81 -25.02 -17.31
C MET A 505 -0.20 -24.43 -18.58
N MET A 506 0.76 -25.11 -19.21
CA MET A 506 1.34 -24.70 -20.50
C MET A 506 0.28 -24.62 -21.62
N ALA A 507 -0.70 -25.54 -21.62
CA ALA A 507 -1.83 -25.49 -22.55
C ALA A 507 -2.77 -24.30 -22.26
N VAL A 508 -2.97 -23.96 -20.98
CA VAL A 508 -3.74 -22.78 -20.55
C VAL A 508 -3.04 -21.48 -20.95
N GLU A 509 -1.79 -21.26 -20.54
CA GLU A 509 -1.02 -20.04 -20.85
C GLU A 509 -0.84 -19.83 -22.36
N SER A 510 -0.66 -20.91 -23.12
CA SER A 510 -0.54 -20.85 -24.59
C SER A 510 -1.90 -20.77 -25.32
N ARG A 511 -3.02 -20.73 -24.59
CA ARG A 511 -4.39 -20.61 -25.10
C ARG A 511 -4.81 -21.72 -26.06
N GLN A 512 -4.53 -22.97 -25.71
CA GLN A 512 -4.76 -24.16 -26.55
C GLN A 512 -5.90 -25.05 -26.00
N PRO A 513 -7.18 -24.74 -26.30
CA PRO A 513 -8.32 -25.47 -25.73
C PRO A 513 -8.37 -26.95 -26.12
N ASP A 514 -7.99 -27.32 -27.35
CA ASP A 514 -7.97 -28.72 -27.80
C ASP A 514 -6.87 -29.55 -27.12
N ALA A 515 -5.70 -28.96 -26.90
CA ALA A 515 -4.62 -29.61 -26.14
C ALA A 515 -5.03 -29.82 -24.68
N LEU A 516 -5.63 -28.82 -24.04
CA LEU A 516 -6.17 -28.93 -22.68
C LEU A 516 -7.28 -30.01 -22.60
N LYS A 517 -8.20 -30.04 -23.56
CA LYS A 517 -9.27 -31.04 -23.65
C LYS A 517 -8.75 -32.47 -23.84
N TYR A 518 -7.67 -32.64 -24.60
CA TYR A 518 -6.99 -33.94 -24.72
C TYR A 518 -6.31 -34.34 -23.40
N LEU A 519 -5.55 -33.45 -22.76
CA LEU A 519 -4.90 -33.73 -21.48
C LEU A 519 -5.92 -34.11 -20.38
N LEU A 520 -7.06 -33.42 -20.32
CA LEU A 520 -8.16 -33.73 -19.39
C LEU A 520 -8.89 -35.05 -19.69
N SER A 521 -8.63 -35.68 -20.84
CA SER A 521 -9.15 -37.03 -21.16
C SER A 521 -8.22 -38.17 -20.69
N LEU A 522 -6.94 -37.87 -20.42
CA LEU A 522 -5.93 -38.82 -19.94
C LEU A 522 -6.00 -38.98 -18.42
N GLN A 523 -7.11 -39.52 -17.91
CA GLN A 523 -7.38 -39.62 -16.46
C GLN A 523 -6.34 -40.45 -15.70
N ASP A 524 -5.69 -41.42 -16.36
CA ASP A 524 -4.65 -42.27 -15.77
C ASP A 524 -3.35 -41.49 -15.45
N TYR A 525 -3.05 -40.45 -16.24
CA TYR A 525 -1.86 -39.60 -16.05
C TYR A 525 -2.18 -38.29 -15.30
N TYR A 526 -3.40 -37.78 -15.43
CA TYR A 526 -3.88 -36.55 -14.79
C TYR A 526 -5.12 -36.83 -13.92
N PRO A 527 -4.97 -37.47 -12.75
CA PRO A 527 -6.08 -37.71 -11.84
C PRO A 527 -6.64 -36.40 -11.27
N LEU A 528 -7.88 -36.44 -10.80
CA LEU A 528 -8.61 -35.26 -10.36
C LEU A 528 -7.93 -34.50 -9.19
N ALA A 529 -7.27 -35.22 -8.28
CA ALA A 529 -6.51 -34.61 -7.18
C ALA A 529 -5.36 -33.74 -7.73
N ASP A 530 -4.57 -34.28 -8.65
CA ASP A 530 -3.46 -33.57 -9.29
C ASP A 530 -3.90 -32.32 -10.05
N ILE A 531 -5.08 -32.32 -10.68
CA ILE A 531 -5.66 -31.16 -11.37
C ILE A 531 -6.16 -30.11 -10.36
N LEU A 532 -6.75 -30.53 -9.24
CA LEU A 532 -7.21 -29.65 -8.16
C LEU A 532 -6.04 -29.07 -7.34
N GLU A 533 -4.90 -29.74 -7.31
CA GLU A 533 -3.66 -29.29 -6.67
C GLU A 533 -2.69 -28.56 -7.61
N ASP A 534 -3.06 -28.40 -8.88
CA ASP A 534 -2.18 -27.77 -9.87
C ASP A 534 -2.08 -26.24 -9.67
N THR A 535 -0.87 -25.79 -9.35
CA THR A 535 -0.49 -24.38 -9.24
C THR A 535 0.92 -24.17 -9.75
N ASN A 536 1.16 -23.09 -10.49
CA ASN A 536 2.52 -22.69 -10.88
C ASN A 536 3.33 -22.10 -9.70
N THR A 537 4.54 -21.61 -9.97
CA THR A 537 5.43 -21.01 -8.96
C THR A 537 4.80 -19.83 -8.20
N ASN A 538 3.85 -19.12 -8.82
CA ASN A 538 3.12 -18.00 -8.24
C ASN A 538 1.88 -18.42 -7.42
N GLY A 539 1.57 -19.73 -7.34
CA GLY A 539 0.40 -20.25 -6.65
C GLY A 539 -0.92 -20.07 -7.40
N THR A 540 -0.91 -19.61 -8.66
CA THR A 540 -2.16 -19.47 -9.43
C THR A 540 -2.64 -20.83 -9.93
N THR A 541 -3.92 -21.15 -9.71
CA THR A 541 -4.56 -22.38 -10.22
C THR A 541 -4.86 -22.29 -11.71
N LEU A 542 -5.02 -23.44 -12.38
CA LEU A 542 -5.40 -23.54 -13.81
C LEU A 542 -6.60 -22.65 -14.17
N LEU A 543 -7.65 -22.66 -13.34
CA LEU A 543 -8.83 -21.82 -13.55
C LEU A 543 -8.53 -20.32 -13.36
N SER A 544 -7.61 -19.97 -12.44
CA SER A 544 -7.18 -18.58 -12.24
C SER A 544 -6.43 -18.04 -13.46
N ALA A 545 -5.53 -18.84 -14.04
CA ALA A 545 -4.81 -18.49 -15.26
C ALA A 545 -5.77 -18.34 -16.46
N ALA A 546 -6.68 -19.30 -16.69
CA ALA A 546 -7.66 -19.23 -17.76
C ALA A 546 -8.58 -17.99 -17.67
N VAL A 547 -9.00 -17.60 -16.45
CA VAL A 547 -9.76 -16.36 -16.20
C VAL A 547 -8.90 -15.11 -16.43
N GLN A 548 -7.65 -15.08 -15.95
CA GLN A 548 -6.73 -13.94 -16.17
C GLN A 548 -6.46 -13.69 -17.66
N LEU A 549 -6.35 -14.75 -18.47
CA LEU A 549 -6.18 -14.69 -19.92
C LEU A 549 -7.45 -14.32 -20.70
N ALA A 550 -8.58 -14.16 -20.01
CA ALA A 550 -9.91 -13.86 -20.57
C ALA A 550 -10.45 -14.89 -21.60
N HIS A 551 -9.95 -16.13 -21.59
CA HIS A 551 -10.28 -17.12 -22.61
C HIS A 551 -11.52 -17.96 -22.26
N VAL A 552 -12.71 -17.42 -22.55
CA VAL A 552 -14.02 -17.97 -22.14
C VAL A 552 -14.15 -19.48 -22.43
N GLU A 553 -13.79 -19.96 -23.62
CA GLU A 553 -13.91 -21.37 -23.99
C GLU A 553 -13.08 -22.31 -23.10
N MET A 554 -11.91 -21.88 -22.62
CA MET A 554 -11.06 -22.67 -21.74
C MET A 554 -11.62 -22.68 -20.31
N VAL A 555 -12.14 -21.53 -19.86
CA VAL A 555 -12.85 -21.44 -18.58
C VAL A 555 -14.08 -22.34 -18.61
N ASP A 556 -14.84 -22.37 -19.71
CA ASP A 556 -15.98 -23.26 -19.87
C ASP A 556 -15.58 -24.74 -19.91
N ILE A 557 -14.48 -25.11 -20.60
CA ILE A 557 -13.92 -26.49 -20.56
C ILE A 557 -13.56 -26.89 -19.13
N LEU A 558 -12.81 -26.06 -18.40
CA LEU A 558 -12.40 -26.33 -17.01
C LEU A 558 -13.60 -26.41 -16.06
N LEU A 559 -14.56 -25.51 -16.17
CA LEU A 559 -15.78 -25.53 -15.35
C LEU A 559 -16.65 -26.76 -15.67
N ASN A 560 -16.80 -27.12 -16.95
CA ASN A 560 -17.53 -28.32 -17.35
C ASN A 560 -16.87 -29.58 -16.80
N PHE A 561 -15.53 -29.67 -16.88
CA PHE A 561 -14.77 -30.76 -16.27
C PHE A 561 -15.02 -30.83 -14.76
N LEU A 562 -14.78 -29.75 -14.02
CA LEU A 562 -14.96 -29.68 -12.55
C LEU A 562 -16.38 -30.06 -12.10
N PHE A 563 -17.42 -29.50 -12.75
CA PHE A 563 -18.82 -29.83 -12.44
C PHE A 563 -19.24 -31.25 -12.85
N SER A 564 -18.54 -31.88 -13.79
CA SER A 564 -18.79 -33.28 -14.18
C SER A 564 -18.09 -34.30 -13.28
N SER A 565 -17.00 -33.89 -12.62
CA SER A 565 -16.10 -34.80 -11.88
C SER A 565 -16.16 -34.66 -10.36
N THR A 566 -16.68 -33.55 -9.81
CA THR A 566 -16.57 -33.28 -8.36
C THR A 566 -17.77 -32.58 -7.71
N ASP A 567 -17.89 -32.79 -6.39
CA ASP A 567 -18.89 -32.14 -5.53
C ASP A 567 -18.68 -30.63 -5.39
N LYS A 568 -19.78 -29.90 -5.20
CA LYS A 568 -19.78 -28.44 -4.97
C LYS A 568 -18.87 -27.97 -3.83
N HIS A 569 -18.69 -28.78 -2.78
CA HIS A 569 -17.83 -28.43 -1.65
C HIS A 569 -16.33 -28.43 -2.01
N THR A 570 -15.88 -29.39 -2.82
CA THR A 570 -14.49 -29.45 -3.29
C THR A 570 -14.19 -28.31 -4.28
N ILE A 571 -15.16 -27.98 -5.16
CA ILE A 571 -15.08 -26.83 -6.06
C ILE A 571 -14.98 -25.53 -5.25
N ALA A 572 -15.76 -25.36 -4.18
CA ALA A 572 -15.66 -24.20 -3.28
C ALA A 572 -14.28 -24.13 -2.59
N SER A 573 -13.70 -25.26 -2.18
CA SER A 573 -12.35 -25.32 -1.61
C SER A 573 -11.26 -24.96 -2.65
N TYR A 574 -11.43 -25.38 -3.90
CA TYR A 574 -10.53 -25.02 -5.01
C TYR A 574 -10.59 -23.53 -5.33
N LEU A 575 -11.79 -22.92 -5.32
CA LEU A 575 -11.98 -21.49 -5.53
C LEU A 575 -11.43 -20.61 -4.40
N GLN A 576 -11.18 -21.17 -3.21
CA GLN A 576 -10.52 -20.50 -2.08
C GLN A 576 -8.98 -20.50 -2.17
N LYS A 577 -8.37 -21.32 -3.05
CA LYS A 577 -6.91 -21.32 -3.25
C LYS A 577 -6.46 -19.96 -3.78
N SER A 578 -5.43 -19.40 -3.14
CA SER A 578 -4.94 -18.05 -3.40
C SER A 578 -3.51 -18.03 -3.93
N ASP A 579 -3.23 -17.10 -4.83
CA ASP A 579 -1.88 -16.85 -5.36
C ASP A 579 -0.93 -16.22 -4.33
N MET A 580 0.30 -15.94 -4.76
CA MET A 580 1.34 -15.24 -3.99
C MET A 580 0.93 -13.83 -3.50
N HIS A 581 -0.13 -13.23 -4.06
CA HIS A 581 -0.72 -11.95 -3.62
C HIS A 581 -1.93 -12.14 -2.69
N GLY A 582 -2.32 -13.36 -2.36
CA GLY A 582 -3.51 -13.68 -1.57
C GLY A 582 -4.82 -13.62 -2.37
N ARG A 583 -4.76 -13.54 -3.70
CA ARG A 583 -5.92 -13.42 -4.60
C ARG A 583 -6.38 -14.78 -5.08
N THR A 584 -7.68 -14.98 -5.01
CA THR A 584 -8.40 -16.12 -5.60
C THR A 584 -8.88 -15.82 -7.01
N VAL A 585 -9.34 -16.84 -7.74
CA VAL A 585 -10.06 -16.73 -9.04
C VAL A 585 -11.11 -15.60 -9.01
N ALA A 586 -11.84 -15.49 -7.90
CA ALA A 586 -12.89 -14.48 -7.71
C ALA A 586 -12.39 -13.02 -7.85
N HIS A 587 -11.13 -12.74 -7.53
CA HIS A 587 -10.54 -11.40 -7.68
C HIS A 587 -10.28 -11.01 -9.13
N TYR A 588 -10.22 -11.99 -10.05
CA TYR A 588 -9.92 -11.79 -11.47
C TYR A 588 -11.16 -11.87 -12.38
N LEU A 589 -12.36 -12.01 -11.80
CA LEU A 589 -13.62 -12.14 -12.56
C LEU A 589 -13.96 -10.93 -13.46
N PHE A 590 -13.29 -9.79 -13.29
CA PHE A 590 -13.41 -8.67 -14.23
C PHE A 590 -12.90 -8.99 -15.65
N SER A 591 -12.09 -10.05 -15.81
CA SER A 591 -11.67 -10.54 -17.13
C SER A 591 -12.73 -11.42 -17.82
N THR A 592 -13.63 -12.05 -17.05
CA THR A 592 -14.69 -12.94 -17.58
C THR A 592 -15.99 -12.83 -16.75
N PRO A 593 -16.76 -11.75 -16.87
CA PRO A 593 -17.93 -11.50 -16.01
C PRO A 593 -18.98 -12.62 -16.05
N SER A 594 -19.20 -13.22 -17.22
CA SER A 594 -20.16 -14.31 -17.48
C SER A 594 -20.00 -15.56 -16.58
N VAL A 595 -18.83 -15.72 -15.94
CA VAL A 595 -18.54 -16.81 -15.01
C VAL A 595 -19.28 -16.64 -13.67
N MET A 596 -19.68 -15.42 -13.31
CA MET A 596 -20.38 -15.14 -12.04
C MET A 596 -21.70 -15.91 -11.93
N HIS A 597 -22.54 -15.87 -12.96
CA HIS A 597 -23.74 -16.72 -13.06
C HIS A 597 -23.45 -18.24 -12.96
N ARG A 598 -22.30 -18.72 -13.47
CA ARG A 598 -21.94 -20.15 -13.41
C ARG A 598 -21.44 -20.61 -12.04
N LEU A 599 -20.88 -19.71 -11.24
CA LEU A 599 -20.30 -19.98 -9.92
C LEU A 599 -21.12 -19.37 -8.76
N GLU A 600 -22.41 -19.08 -8.99
CA GLU A 600 -23.29 -18.47 -8.01
C GLU A 600 -23.33 -19.27 -6.69
N GLY A 601 -23.14 -18.56 -5.57
CA GLY A 601 -23.05 -19.15 -4.23
C GLY A 601 -21.76 -19.91 -3.89
N LEU A 602 -20.85 -20.16 -4.84
CA LEU A 602 -19.58 -20.86 -4.61
C LEU A 602 -18.35 -19.93 -4.46
N LEU A 603 -18.48 -18.66 -4.85
CA LEU A 603 -17.37 -17.69 -4.86
C LEU A 603 -17.06 -17.14 -3.46
N PRO A 604 -15.78 -17.09 -3.03
CA PRO A 604 -15.39 -16.60 -1.70
C PRO A 604 -15.35 -15.06 -1.61
N TRP A 605 -16.52 -14.41 -1.71
CA TRP A 605 -16.68 -12.95 -1.77
C TRP A 605 -16.09 -12.16 -0.58
N CYS A 606 -15.86 -12.80 0.58
CA CYS A 606 -15.30 -12.15 1.77
C CYS A 606 -13.79 -12.43 2.00
N GLN A 607 -13.16 -13.29 1.21
CA GLN A 607 -11.72 -13.54 1.29
C GLN A 607 -10.93 -12.30 0.87
N ARG A 608 -9.75 -12.07 1.46
CA ARG A 608 -8.97 -10.84 1.29
C ARG A 608 -7.56 -11.11 0.76
N ASP A 609 -7.11 -10.29 -0.19
CA ASP A 609 -5.73 -10.30 -0.69
C ASP A 609 -4.72 -9.69 0.30
N LYS A 610 -3.41 -9.72 -0.02
CA LYS A 610 -2.33 -9.11 0.79
C LYS A 610 -2.47 -7.57 0.94
N HIS A 611 -3.40 -6.92 0.23
CA HIS A 611 -3.78 -5.52 0.41
C HIS A 611 -5.13 -5.35 1.13
N GLY A 612 -5.71 -6.43 1.66
CA GLY A 612 -7.00 -6.45 2.34
C GLY A 612 -8.22 -6.32 1.42
N GLN A 613 -8.03 -6.31 0.11
CA GLN A 613 -9.13 -6.14 -0.86
C GLN A 613 -9.87 -7.46 -1.02
N THR A 614 -11.20 -7.41 -1.20
CA THR A 614 -12.05 -8.58 -1.48
C THR A 614 -12.37 -8.66 -2.98
N PRO A 615 -12.87 -9.79 -3.52
CA PRO A 615 -13.31 -9.90 -4.91
C PRO A 615 -14.22 -8.74 -5.35
N LEU A 616 -15.25 -8.43 -4.55
CA LEU A 616 -16.17 -7.32 -4.82
C LEU A 616 -15.47 -5.94 -4.81
N PHE A 617 -14.42 -5.77 -4.01
CA PHE A 617 -13.61 -4.55 -3.98
C PHE A 617 -12.73 -4.41 -5.23
N ALA A 618 -12.21 -5.52 -5.76
CA ALA A 618 -11.47 -5.56 -7.02
C ALA A 618 -12.37 -5.20 -8.21
N LEU A 619 -13.56 -5.80 -8.31
CA LEU A 619 -14.56 -5.46 -9.34
C LEU A 619 -15.00 -4.00 -9.26
N CYS A 620 -15.26 -3.48 -8.06
CA CYS A 620 -15.59 -2.06 -7.87
C CYS A 620 -14.45 -1.10 -8.24
N ARG A 621 -13.21 -1.57 -8.39
CA ARG A 621 -12.03 -0.79 -8.83
C ARG A 621 -11.76 -0.80 -10.34
N SER A 622 -12.34 -1.72 -11.11
CA SER A 622 -12.04 -1.89 -12.54
C SER A 622 -12.87 -0.94 -13.42
N TYR A 623 -12.74 0.37 -13.21
CA TYR A 623 -13.54 1.41 -13.89
C TYR A 623 -13.38 1.43 -15.41
N ASP A 624 -12.28 0.86 -15.92
CA ASP A 624 -11.92 0.83 -17.34
C ASP A 624 -12.62 -0.31 -18.11
N HIS A 625 -13.38 -1.17 -17.44
CA HIS A 625 -14.13 -2.26 -18.07
C HIS A 625 -15.39 -1.74 -18.79
N PRO A 626 -15.67 -2.12 -20.05
CA PRO A 626 -16.80 -1.59 -20.83
C PRO A 626 -18.15 -1.76 -20.10
N ASP A 627 -18.43 -2.98 -19.61
CA ASP A 627 -19.68 -3.31 -18.92
C ASP A 627 -19.62 -3.10 -17.39
N TYR A 628 -18.74 -2.21 -16.88
CA TYR A 628 -18.52 -1.99 -15.43
C TYR A 628 -19.82 -1.86 -14.63
N ASN A 629 -20.78 -1.08 -15.14
CA ASN A 629 -22.06 -0.85 -14.50
C ASN A 629 -22.89 -2.15 -14.37
N SER A 630 -22.95 -2.99 -15.40
CA SER A 630 -23.65 -4.28 -15.36
C SER A 630 -22.92 -5.30 -14.48
N MET A 631 -21.62 -5.46 -14.69
CA MET A 631 -20.77 -6.41 -13.95
C MET A 631 -20.81 -6.16 -12.44
N VAL A 632 -20.68 -4.90 -11.99
CA VAL A 632 -20.74 -4.59 -10.56
C VAL A 632 -22.16 -4.76 -10.00
N LYS A 633 -23.21 -4.48 -10.79
CA LYS A 633 -24.59 -4.77 -10.37
C LYS A 633 -24.84 -6.28 -10.19
N GLU A 634 -24.32 -7.11 -11.09
CA GLU A 634 -24.39 -8.57 -11.00
C GLU A 634 -23.58 -9.12 -9.80
N ALA A 635 -22.35 -8.63 -9.62
CA ALA A 635 -21.50 -8.99 -8.50
C ALA A 635 -22.12 -8.65 -7.14
N LEU A 636 -22.80 -7.51 -7.02
CA LEU A 636 -23.54 -7.14 -5.81
C LEU A 636 -24.68 -8.11 -5.51
N THR A 637 -25.41 -8.58 -6.53
CA THR A 637 -26.45 -9.61 -6.34
C THR A 637 -25.86 -10.97 -5.99
N ALA A 638 -24.80 -11.41 -6.69
CA ALA A 638 -24.14 -12.69 -6.43
C ALA A 638 -23.51 -12.75 -5.02
N ALA A 639 -22.92 -11.64 -4.55
CA ALA A 639 -22.41 -11.51 -3.19
C ALA A 639 -23.54 -11.50 -2.14
N GLN A 640 -24.69 -10.89 -2.44
CA GLN A 640 -25.84 -10.91 -1.53
C GLN A 640 -26.46 -12.32 -1.43
N ILE A 641 -26.55 -13.04 -2.54
CA ILE A 641 -27.09 -14.41 -2.56
C ILE A 641 -26.14 -15.38 -1.84
N ALA A 642 -24.82 -15.22 -2.02
CA ALA A 642 -23.81 -15.96 -1.25
C ALA A 642 -23.81 -15.64 0.26
N GLN A 643 -24.41 -14.52 0.70
CA GLN A 643 -24.58 -14.20 2.13
C GLN A 643 -25.63 -15.10 2.81
N GLY A 644 -26.54 -15.72 2.05
CA GLY A 644 -27.48 -16.76 2.50
C GLY A 644 -28.57 -16.36 3.51
N ASP A 645 -28.47 -15.19 4.14
CA ASP A 645 -29.32 -14.79 5.28
C ASP A 645 -30.54 -13.94 4.92
N GLY A 646 -30.79 -13.72 3.62
CA GLY A 646 -31.94 -12.98 3.09
C GLY A 646 -31.95 -11.48 3.39
N LYS A 647 -30.83 -10.91 3.85
CA LYS A 647 -30.71 -9.49 4.22
C LYS A 647 -30.01 -8.67 3.14
N PRO A 648 -30.06 -7.32 3.20
CA PRO A 648 -29.16 -6.47 2.41
C PRO A 648 -27.69 -6.87 2.58
N LEU A 649 -26.90 -6.66 1.52
CA LEU A 649 -25.47 -6.98 1.48
C LEU A 649 -24.68 -6.13 2.49
N ARG A 650 -23.81 -6.76 3.28
CA ARG A 650 -23.07 -6.13 4.39
C ARG A 650 -21.76 -5.49 3.90
N LEU A 651 -21.75 -4.18 3.66
CA LEU A 651 -20.56 -3.53 3.09
C LEU A 651 -19.36 -3.46 4.06
N ASP A 652 -19.61 -3.55 5.37
CA ASP A 652 -18.58 -3.57 6.43
C ASP A 652 -17.57 -4.74 6.30
N ASN A 653 -17.92 -5.81 5.56
CA ASN A 653 -17.03 -6.92 5.27
C ASN A 653 -16.04 -6.61 4.13
N HIS A 654 -16.37 -5.65 3.26
CA HIS A 654 -15.64 -5.31 2.03
C HIS A 654 -14.84 -4.01 2.20
N VAL A 655 -13.80 -4.08 3.05
CA VAL A 655 -12.98 -2.93 3.47
C VAL A 655 -11.49 -3.26 3.30
N ASP A 656 -10.74 -2.41 2.60
CA ASP A 656 -9.31 -2.65 2.32
C ASP A 656 -8.39 -2.49 3.55
N SER A 657 -7.10 -2.78 3.39
CA SER A 657 -6.07 -2.59 4.44
C SER A 657 -5.85 -1.14 4.90
N ARG A 658 -6.55 -0.17 4.31
CA ARG A 658 -6.45 1.27 4.60
C ARG A 658 -7.77 1.84 5.14
N GLY A 659 -8.74 0.99 5.47
CA GLY A 659 -10.06 1.37 5.97
C GLY A 659 -11.04 1.92 4.92
N ASN A 660 -10.75 1.81 3.63
CA ASN A 660 -11.68 2.27 2.57
C ASN A 660 -12.81 1.26 2.40
N THR A 661 -14.06 1.72 2.49
CA THR A 661 -15.26 0.95 2.09
C THR A 661 -15.53 1.08 0.58
N LEU A 662 -16.44 0.29 0.01
CA LEU A 662 -16.83 0.41 -1.41
C LEU A 662 -17.27 1.84 -1.80
N LEU A 663 -17.97 2.55 -0.92
CA LEU A 663 -18.39 3.95 -1.13
C LEU A 663 -17.22 4.94 -1.27
N HIS A 664 -16.00 4.58 -0.83
CA HIS A 664 -14.81 5.41 -1.04
C HIS A 664 -14.19 5.24 -2.44
N ILE A 665 -14.46 4.13 -3.13
CA ILE A 665 -13.82 3.80 -4.41
C ILE A 665 -14.74 4.02 -5.62
N VAL A 666 -16.01 3.66 -5.54
CA VAL A 666 -16.97 3.71 -6.66
C VAL A 666 -17.05 5.11 -7.29
N SER A 667 -16.98 5.15 -8.62
CA SER A 667 -17.07 6.36 -9.45
C SER A 667 -18.45 6.56 -10.08
N ASP A 668 -19.15 5.47 -10.40
CA ASP A 668 -20.44 5.46 -11.11
C ASP A 668 -21.62 5.90 -10.21
N PRO A 669 -22.50 6.80 -10.70
CA PRO A 669 -23.59 7.34 -9.90
C PRO A 669 -24.67 6.30 -9.57
N GLU A 670 -25.01 5.39 -10.48
CA GLU A 670 -26.07 4.41 -10.27
C GLU A 670 -25.65 3.36 -9.25
N ILE A 671 -24.41 2.88 -9.31
CA ILE A 671 -23.84 1.96 -8.32
C ILE A 671 -23.84 2.62 -6.94
N THR A 672 -23.46 3.90 -6.80
CA THR A 672 -23.54 4.58 -5.49
C THR A 672 -24.98 4.69 -4.99
N ILE A 673 -25.95 5.07 -5.84
CA ILE A 673 -27.37 5.10 -5.45
C ILE A 673 -27.81 3.72 -4.96
N ARG A 674 -27.42 2.66 -5.69
CA ARG A 674 -27.75 1.27 -5.36
C ARG A 674 -27.13 0.84 -4.03
N LEU A 675 -25.84 1.12 -3.81
CA LEU A 675 -25.14 0.81 -2.54
C LEU A 675 -25.75 1.55 -1.35
N LEU A 676 -26.25 2.77 -1.54
CA LEU A 676 -26.92 3.53 -0.47
C LEU A 676 -28.34 2.99 -0.16
N GLN A 677 -29.08 2.52 -1.17
CA GLN A 677 -30.48 2.12 -1.02
C GLN A 677 -30.68 0.63 -0.69
N GLU A 678 -29.91 -0.27 -1.32
CA GLU A 678 -30.10 -1.73 -1.24
C GLU A 678 -29.15 -2.43 -0.25
N CYS A 679 -28.03 -1.81 0.14
CA CYS A 679 -26.99 -2.44 0.98
C CYS A 679 -26.98 -1.90 2.43
N ASP A 680 -26.47 -2.73 3.35
CA ASP A 680 -26.27 -2.35 4.75
C ASP A 680 -24.89 -1.67 4.89
N CYS A 681 -24.87 -0.35 4.78
CA CYS A 681 -23.67 0.48 4.77
C CYS A 681 -23.72 1.65 5.77
N ASP A 682 -22.55 2.14 6.19
CA ASP A 682 -22.41 3.45 6.81
C ASP A 682 -21.87 4.47 5.78
N PRO A 683 -22.67 5.46 5.33
CA PRO A 683 -22.22 6.43 4.36
C PRO A 683 -21.23 7.47 4.96
N ASN A 684 -21.07 7.47 6.28
CA ASN A 684 -20.08 8.27 7.01
C ASN A 684 -18.90 7.43 7.53
N ALA A 685 -18.74 6.18 7.08
CA ALA A 685 -17.57 5.38 7.39
C ALA A 685 -16.29 6.15 7.05
N THR A 686 -15.27 6.04 7.91
CA THR A 686 -13.99 6.74 7.72
C THR A 686 -12.84 5.77 7.53
N ASN A 687 -11.99 6.05 6.54
CA ASN A 687 -10.71 5.35 6.37
C ASN A 687 -9.64 5.80 7.38
N ASP A 688 -8.44 5.20 7.35
CA ASP A 688 -7.37 5.46 8.33
C ASP A 688 -6.98 6.95 8.49
N LYS A 689 -7.13 7.73 7.42
CA LYS A 689 -6.82 9.17 7.40
C LYS A 689 -8.01 10.05 7.81
N ARG A 690 -9.09 9.42 8.27
CA ARG A 690 -10.40 9.99 8.59
C ARG A 690 -11.09 10.68 7.42
N PHE A 691 -10.83 10.25 6.18
CA PHE A 691 -11.67 10.67 5.05
C PHE A 691 -12.96 9.85 5.03
N THR A 692 -14.08 10.49 4.71
CA THR A 692 -15.36 9.86 4.37
C THR A 692 -15.52 9.71 2.85
N PRO A 693 -16.53 8.96 2.35
CA PRO A 693 -16.89 8.94 0.93
C PRO A 693 -17.07 10.33 0.31
N LEU A 694 -17.79 11.23 1.00
CA LEU A 694 -18.03 12.60 0.54
C LEU A 694 -16.73 13.40 0.41
N MET A 695 -15.82 13.27 1.39
CA MET A 695 -14.49 13.90 1.31
C MET A 695 -13.66 13.34 0.15
N MET A 696 -13.74 12.04 -0.11
CA MET A 696 -13.01 11.40 -1.20
C MET A 696 -13.54 11.86 -2.57
N ALA A 697 -14.86 11.96 -2.72
CA ALA A 697 -15.51 12.50 -3.91
C ALA A 697 -15.11 13.97 -4.16
N SER A 698 -15.16 14.83 -3.13
CA SER A 698 -14.76 16.24 -3.24
C SER A 698 -13.27 16.42 -3.59
N LYS A 699 -12.38 15.63 -2.97
CA LYS A 699 -10.93 15.67 -3.20
C LYS A 699 -10.52 15.28 -4.63
N TYR A 700 -11.31 14.43 -5.29
CA TYR A 700 -11.08 13.95 -6.66
C TYR A 700 -12.05 14.57 -7.69
N GLY A 701 -12.78 15.63 -7.34
CA GLY A 701 -13.66 16.34 -8.27
C GLY A 701 -14.85 15.54 -8.81
N ARG A 702 -15.27 14.47 -8.12
CA ARG A 702 -16.39 13.60 -8.56
C ARG A 702 -17.74 14.27 -8.27
N ILE A 703 -18.12 15.26 -9.08
CA ILE A 703 -19.28 16.14 -8.87
C ILE A 703 -20.59 15.36 -8.65
N ASP A 704 -20.88 14.33 -9.43
CA ASP A 704 -22.15 13.59 -9.27
C ASP A 704 -22.16 12.66 -8.05
N GLN A 705 -21.00 12.14 -7.64
CA GLN A 705 -20.86 11.45 -6.34
C GLN A 705 -21.09 12.41 -5.17
N VAL A 706 -20.58 13.65 -5.26
CA VAL A 706 -20.86 14.71 -4.29
C VAL A 706 -22.36 15.03 -4.25
N ARG A 707 -23.04 15.15 -5.39
CA ARG A 707 -24.49 15.38 -5.45
C ARG A 707 -25.28 14.25 -4.78
N ILE A 708 -24.99 13.00 -5.13
CA ILE A 708 -25.71 11.82 -4.63
C ILE A 708 -25.52 11.65 -3.12
N LEU A 709 -24.28 11.75 -2.63
CA LEU A 709 -23.99 11.66 -1.19
C LEU A 709 -24.63 12.82 -0.41
N PHE A 710 -24.67 14.03 -0.95
CA PHE A 710 -25.31 15.18 -0.28
C PHE A 710 -26.85 15.06 -0.22
N MET A 711 -27.48 14.34 -1.14
CA MET A 711 -28.94 14.10 -1.11
C MET A 711 -29.37 13.03 -0.10
N ASP A 712 -28.44 12.24 0.46
CA ASP A 712 -28.77 11.26 1.49
C ASP A 712 -28.82 11.92 2.88
N PRO A 713 -29.98 11.95 3.57
CA PRO A 713 -30.11 12.60 4.87
C PRO A 713 -29.30 11.94 6.00
N ARG A 714 -28.65 10.79 5.73
CA ARG A 714 -27.71 10.15 6.65
C ARG A 714 -26.31 10.75 6.57
N VAL A 715 -25.92 11.39 5.46
CA VAL A 715 -24.56 11.91 5.26
C VAL A 715 -24.31 13.18 6.07
N ASP A 716 -23.16 13.23 6.73
CA ASP A 716 -22.77 14.33 7.61
C ASP A 716 -21.64 15.16 6.98
N VAL A 717 -22.04 16.31 6.43
CA VAL A 717 -21.17 17.26 5.71
C VAL A 717 -20.17 17.94 6.65
N HIS A 718 -20.44 17.97 7.96
CA HIS A 718 -19.63 18.67 8.98
C HIS A 718 -18.58 17.75 9.65
N LEU A 719 -18.41 16.53 9.15
CA LEU A 719 -17.29 15.66 9.55
C LEU A 719 -15.95 16.25 9.09
N LYS A 720 -14.89 15.91 9.83
CA LYS A 720 -13.54 16.48 9.66
C LYS A 720 -12.48 15.39 9.70
N GLU A 721 -11.56 15.44 8.75
CA GLU A 721 -10.43 14.50 8.65
C GLU A 721 -9.34 14.78 9.72
N SER A 722 -8.27 13.98 9.73
CA SER A 722 -7.14 14.06 10.68
C SER A 722 -6.58 15.47 10.94
N ARG A 723 -6.53 16.34 9.92
CA ARG A 723 -6.04 17.73 9.99
C ARG A 723 -7.11 18.76 10.37
N GLY A 724 -8.36 18.32 10.56
CA GLY A 724 -9.50 19.17 10.90
C GLY A 724 -10.21 19.81 9.69
N LEU A 725 -10.02 19.27 8.48
CA LEU A 725 -10.62 19.79 7.23
C LEU A 725 -11.93 19.06 6.89
N THR A 726 -12.91 19.84 6.43
CA THR A 726 -14.21 19.38 5.90
C THR A 726 -14.13 18.99 4.42
N ALA A 727 -15.20 18.37 3.88
CA ALA A 727 -15.27 17.99 2.47
C ALA A 727 -15.11 19.17 1.49
N VAL A 728 -15.60 20.37 1.85
CA VAL A 728 -15.46 21.59 1.03
C VAL A 728 -14.01 22.10 1.00
N GLU A 729 -13.32 22.04 2.14
CA GLU A 729 -11.91 22.47 2.25
C GLU A 729 -10.94 21.50 1.56
N LEU A 730 -11.34 20.24 1.35
CA LEU A 730 -10.57 19.21 0.66
C LEU A 730 -10.72 19.25 -0.86
N ALA A 731 -11.76 19.89 -1.38
CA ALA A 731 -11.91 20.11 -2.81
C ALA A 731 -10.78 21.01 -3.34
N LYS A 732 -10.17 20.62 -4.46
CA LYS A 732 -9.13 21.42 -5.15
C LYS A 732 -9.74 22.49 -6.05
N ASP A 733 -10.83 22.15 -6.71
CA ASP A 733 -11.39 22.90 -7.82
C ASP A 733 -12.56 23.76 -7.35
N ASP A 734 -12.61 25.02 -7.80
CA ASP A 734 -13.66 25.95 -7.36
C ASP A 734 -15.06 25.54 -7.83
N GLU A 735 -15.19 24.79 -8.92
CA GLU A 735 -16.48 24.21 -9.35
C GLU A 735 -17.05 23.28 -8.27
N VAL A 736 -16.23 22.40 -7.69
CA VAL A 736 -16.64 21.45 -6.66
C VAL A 736 -17.04 22.19 -5.38
N ARG A 737 -16.26 23.21 -4.98
CA ARG A 737 -16.60 24.08 -3.84
C ARG A 737 -17.92 24.80 -4.09
N ASN A 738 -18.06 25.45 -5.24
CA ASN A 738 -19.26 26.18 -5.62
C ASN A 738 -20.47 25.26 -5.67
N ARG A 739 -20.32 24.02 -6.15
CA ARG A 739 -21.41 23.05 -6.22
C ARG A 739 -21.85 22.53 -4.85
N ILE A 740 -20.92 22.27 -3.93
CA ILE A 740 -21.30 21.96 -2.53
C ILE A 740 -21.96 23.19 -1.90
N ASP A 741 -21.43 24.38 -2.16
CA ASP A 741 -22.03 25.63 -1.67
C ASP A 741 -23.48 25.80 -2.19
N ASP A 742 -23.76 25.47 -3.46
CA ASP A 742 -25.12 25.52 -4.04
C ASP A 742 -26.04 24.47 -3.41
N LEU A 743 -25.52 23.28 -3.09
CA LEU A 743 -26.27 22.21 -2.42
C LEU A 743 -26.62 22.59 -0.96
N ILE A 744 -25.71 23.28 -0.25
CA ILE A 744 -25.98 23.86 1.07
C ILE A 744 -27.01 24.98 0.98
N LEU A 745 -26.96 25.83 -0.04
CA LEU A 745 -27.97 26.87 -0.28
C LEU A 745 -29.36 26.24 -0.48
N LEU A 746 -29.47 25.25 -1.38
CA LEU A 746 -30.74 24.61 -1.73
C LEU A 746 -31.28 23.63 -0.66
N SER A 747 -30.47 23.19 0.30
CA SER A 747 -30.94 22.41 1.45
C SER A 747 -31.60 23.26 2.55
N ASN A 748 -31.47 24.60 2.48
CA ASN A 748 -32.18 25.50 3.38
C ASN A 748 -33.59 25.79 2.84
N PRO A 749 -34.64 25.83 3.69
CA PRO A 749 -35.97 26.21 3.24
C PRO A 749 -35.99 27.68 2.77
N PRO A 750 -36.78 28.03 1.74
CA PRO A 750 -36.94 29.41 1.30
C PRO A 750 -37.53 30.29 2.40
N SER A 751 -37.24 31.60 2.38
CA SER A 751 -37.78 32.53 3.38
C SER A 751 -39.29 32.66 3.17
N ALA A 752 -40.08 32.08 4.07
CA ALA A 752 -41.54 32.07 4.00
C ALA A 752 -42.19 33.42 4.38
N TYR A 753 -41.57 34.53 3.99
CA TYR A 753 -42.16 35.86 3.82
C TYR A 753 -42.06 36.35 2.36
N ASP A 754 -41.34 35.62 1.49
CA ASP A 754 -41.15 35.91 0.08
C ASP A 754 -41.88 34.86 -0.80
N GLU A 755 -43.21 34.80 -0.67
CA GLU A 755 -44.04 33.91 -1.50
C GLU A 755 -44.11 34.34 -2.98
N GLN A 756 -43.66 35.55 -3.31
CA GLN A 756 -43.65 36.09 -4.67
C GLN A 756 -42.31 35.91 -5.42
N SER A 757 -41.15 35.95 -4.74
CA SER A 757 -39.83 35.76 -5.37
C SER A 757 -39.14 34.44 -4.97
N GLY A 758 -39.56 33.78 -3.88
CA GLY A 758 -39.11 32.43 -3.51
C GLY A 758 -37.60 32.31 -3.23
N ARG A 759 -36.93 33.41 -2.90
CA ARG A 759 -35.46 33.51 -2.86
C ARG A 759 -34.87 32.85 -1.60
N VAL A 760 -33.77 32.13 -1.79
CA VAL A 760 -33.00 31.48 -0.70
C VAL A 760 -31.69 32.22 -0.49
N THR A 761 -31.31 32.50 0.76
CA THR A 761 -30.12 33.30 1.11
C THR A 761 -29.43 32.75 2.35
N THR A 762 -28.12 32.47 2.27
CA THR A 762 -27.33 31.88 3.38
C THR A 762 -25.86 32.31 3.36
N VAL A 763 -25.20 32.27 4.53
CA VAL A 763 -23.73 32.31 4.64
C VAL A 763 -23.21 30.88 4.55
N VAL A 764 -22.82 30.49 3.34
CA VAL A 764 -22.56 29.10 3.00
C VAL A 764 -21.18 28.61 3.48
N ARG A 765 -20.19 29.50 3.41
CA ARG A 765 -18.77 29.14 3.61
C ARG A 765 -18.03 30.29 4.29
N SER A 766 -17.03 29.95 5.08
CA SER A 766 -16.11 30.89 5.73
C SER A 766 -14.67 30.39 5.54
N TYR A 767 -13.73 31.31 5.35
CA TYR A 767 -12.32 30.94 5.13
C TYR A 767 -11.34 32.03 5.59
N PHE A 768 -10.12 31.60 5.91
CA PHE A 768 -9.00 32.49 6.21
C PHE A 768 -8.35 32.99 4.93
N VAL A 769 -7.84 34.22 4.95
CA VAL A 769 -7.06 34.82 3.86
C VAL A 769 -5.64 35.11 4.35
N GLU A 770 -4.68 35.20 3.42
CA GLU A 770 -3.24 35.37 3.69
C GLU A 770 -2.91 36.66 4.44
N ASP A 771 -3.80 37.65 4.37
CA ASP A 771 -3.79 38.91 5.12
C ASP A 771 -4.19 38.76 6.61
N ALA A 772 -4.35 37.53 7.10
CA ALA A 772 -4.87 37.17 8.42
C ALA A 772 -6.29 37.73 8.70
N THR A 773 -7.09 37.97 7.67
CA THR A 773 -8.53 38.26 7.79
C THR A 773 -9.39 37.00 7.64
N VAL A 774 -10.67 37.14 7.98
CA VAL A 774 -11.73 36.17 7.68
C VAL A 774 -12.62 36.73 6.60
N ARG A 775 -12.97 35.89 5.61
CA ARG A 775 -14.00 36.22 4.62
C ARG A 775 -15.11 35.17 4.61
N PHE A 776 -16.33 35.66 4.57
CA PHE A 776 -17.57 34.89 4.50
C PHE A 776 -18.12 34.93 3.08
N VAL A 777 -18.62 33.81 2.59
CA VAL A 777 -19.22 33.66 1.27
C VAL A 777 -20.73 33.54 1.44
N LEU A 778 -21.44 34.51 0.90
CA LEU A 778 -22.88 34.59 0.91
C LEU A 778 -23.39 34.18 -0.47
N LYS A 779 -24.39 33.31 -0.51
CA LYS A 779 -25.10 32.98 -1.75
C LYS A 779 -26.56 33.37 -1.64
N SER A 780 -27.10 33.88 -2.75
CA SER A 780 -28.50 34.29 -2.90
C SER A 780 -29.04 33.66 -4.19
N GLY A 781 -29.92 32.67 -4.05
CA GLY A 781 -30.52 31.92 -5.15
C GLY A 781 -31.94 32.41 -5.42
N ALA A 782 -32.17 33.04 -6.56
CA ALA A 782 -33.50 33.41 -7.04
C ALA A 782 -34.01 32.37 -8.05
N PRO A 783 -35.19 31.76 -7.86
CA PRO A 783 -35.79 30.88 -8.86
C PRO A 783 -36.19 31.69 -10.10
N ASN A 784 -35.81 31.21 -11.28
CA ASN A 784 -36.32 31.74 -12.53
C ASN A 784 -37.75 31.20 -12.76
N PRO A 785 -38.78 32.06 -12.91
CA PRO A 785 -40.09 31.59 -13.34
C PRO A 785 -40.00 31.09 -14.78
N THR A 786 -40.30 29.81 -15.00
CA THR A 786 -40.34 29.21 -16.33
C THR A 786 -41.57 29.68 -17.10
N ILE A 787 -41.42 30.80 -17.81
CA ILE A 787 -42.41 31.30 -18.77
C ILE A 787 -42.52 30.31 -19.93
N ASN A 788 -43.43 29.33 -19.78
CA ASN A 788 -44.12 28.49 -20.79
C ASN A 788 -44.30 27.04 -20.30
N SER A 789 -45.47 26.71 -19.72
CA SER A 789 -46.07 25.36 -19.73
C SER A 789 -47.48 25.38 -19.11
N ALA A 790 -48.48 25.83 -19.88
CA ALA A 790 -49.88 25.63 -19.51
C ALA A 790 -50.34 24.16 -19.69
N GLU A 791 -49.57 23.36 -20.42
CA GLU A 791 -49.86 21.96 -20.74
C GLU A 791 -48.62 21.08 -20.57
N SER A 792 -48.86 19.80 -20.24
CA SER A 792 -47.90 18.70 -20.04
C SER A 792 -46.98 18.77 -18.79
N ARG A 793 -47.24 17.82 -17.86
CA ARG A 793 -46.38 17.15 -16.85
C ARG A 793 -45.34 17.97 -16.06
N PRO A 794 -45.28 17.86 -14.72
CA PRO A 794 -44.31 18.60 -13.89
C PRO A 794 -42.86 18.11 -14.11
N ALA A 795 -42.11 18.85 -14.92
CA ALA A 795 -40.66 18.69 -15.01
C ALA A 795 -39.99 19.26 -13.74
N SER A 796 -39.23 18.44 -13.03
CA SER A 796 -38.67 18.75 -11.69
C SER A 796 -37.43 19.67 -11.73
N GLY A 797 -37.49 20.78 -12.47
CA GLY A 797 -36.33 21.59 -12.86
C GLY A 797 -36.50 23.11 -12.67
N THR A 798 -36.81 23.57 -11.45
CA THR A 798 -36.69 24.99 -11.11
C THR A 798 -35.23 25.43 -11.19
N THR A 799 -34.90 26.24 -12.21
CA THR A 799 -33.54 26.79 -12.35
C THR A 799 -33.36 28.00 -11.43
N PHE A 800 -32.24 28.06 -10.69
CA PHE A 800 -31.93 29.16 -9.80
C PHE A 800 -30.77 29.99 -10.36
N THR A 801 -30.93 31.32 -10.39
CA THR A 801 -29.82 32.25 -10.57
C THR A 801 -29.19 32.54 -9.21
N VAL A 802 -27.90 32.21 -9.06
CA VAL A 802 -27.19 32.30 -7.78
C VAL A 802 -26.16 33.43 -7.82
N THR A 803 -26.44 34.54 -7.14
CA THR A 803 -25.41 35.58 -6.89
C THR A 803 -24.53 35.14 -5.72
N THR A 804 -23.23 35.40 -5.82
CA THR A 804 -22.25 35.04 -4.78
C THR A 804 -21.47 36.28 -4.37
N CYS A 805 -21.59 36.69 -3.11
CA CYS A 805 -20.91 37.85 -2.54
C CYS A 805 -19.90 37.41 -1.47
N ARG A 806 -18.86 38.24 -1.24
CA ARG A 806 -17.84 38.02 -0.21
C ARG A 806 -17.88 39.16 0.79
N ARG A 807 -17.85 38.85 2.09
CA ARG A 807 -17.96 39.82 3.18
C ARG A 807 -16.92 39.59 4.27
N THR A 808 -16.43 40.67 4.86
CA THR A 808 -15.63 40.71 6.09
C THR A 808 -16.56 40.80 7.31
N PHE A 809 -16.07 40.50 8.51
CA PHE A 809 -16.86 40.69 9.74
C PHE A 809 -17.30 42.15 9.95
N SER A 810 -16.42 43.10 9.62
CA SER A 810 -16.69 44.55 9.65
C SER A 810 -17.88 44.98 8.78
N ASP A 811 -18.14 44.29 7.65
CA ASP A 811 -19.27 44.63 6.79
C ASP A 811 -20.61 44.33 7.48
N PHE A 812 -20.68 43.25 8.28
CA PHE A 812 -21.87 42.92 9.08
C PHE A 812 -22.08 43.91 10.22
N GLU A 813 -21.01 44.31 10.92
CA GLU A 813 -21.10 45.37 11.92
C GLU A 813 -21.60 46.69 11.31
N ASN A 814 -21.07 47.05 10.13
CA ASN A 814 -21.43 48.31 9.48
C ASN A 814 -22.86 48.28 8.95
N LEU A 815 -23.34 47.14 8.42
CA LEU A 815 -24.76 46.94 8.11
C LEU A 815 -25.64 47.13 9.35
N ALA A 816 -25.30 46.48 10.47
CA ALA A 816 -26.06 46.60 11.73
C ALA A 816 -26.09 48.04 12.26
N LYS A 817 -24.96 48.76 12.20
CA LYS A 817 -24.85 50.18 12.58
C LYS A 817 -25.72 51.07 11.69
N CYS A 818 -25.64 50.90 10.36
CA CYS A 818 -26.43 51.69 9.39
C CYS A 818 -27.94 51.48 9.59
N LEU A 819 -28.39 50.23 9.66
CA LEU A 819 -29.81 49.90 9.89
C LEU A 819 -30.32 50.44 11.24
N SER A 820 -29.46 50.46 12.28
CA SER A 820 -29.81 51.04 13.59
C SER A 820 -29.84 52.57 13.60
N ILE A 821 -29.23 53.24 12.60
CA ILE A 821 -29.29 54.69 12.40
C ILE A 821 -30.56 55.05 11.60
N GLU A 822 -30.88 54.30 10.54
CA GLU A 822 -32.09 54.52 9.74
C GLU A 822 -33.38 54.18 10.50
N HIS A 823 -33.42 53.07 11.26
CA HIS A 823 -34.61 52.63 12.02
C HIS A 823 -34.31 52.46 13.52
N PRO A 824 -34.11 53.55 14.27
CA PRO A 824 -33.61 53.49 15.65
C PRO A 824 -34.66 53.08 16.70
N ALA A 825 -35.90 52.77 16.28
CA ALA A 825 -36.98 52.23 17.09
C ALA A 825 -37.15 50.70 16.95
N SER A 826 -36.69 50.13 15.85
CA SER A 826 -36.76 48.69 15.54
C SER A 826 -35.76 47.89 16.39
N TYR A 827 -35.96 46.57 16.52
CA TYR A 827 -35.07 45.73 17.31
C TYR A 827 -33.87 45.25 16.48
N MET A 828 -32.64 45.61 16.89
CA MET A 828 -31.42 45.11 16.26
C MET A 828 -30.79 44.00 17.12
N PRO A 829 -30.66 42.75 16.63
CA PRO A 829 -29.95 41.69 17.33
C PRO A 829 -28.47 42.05 17.55
N SER A 830 -27.93 41.80 18.74
CA SER A 830 -26.54 42.15 19.06
C SER A 830 -25.53 41.24 18.35
N LEU A 831 -24.56 41.85 17.68
CA LEU A 831 -23.36 41.17 17.14
C LEU A 831 -22.24 41.07 18.21
N SER A 832 -22.61 40.71 19.44
CA SER A 832 -21.68 40.53 20.56
C SER A 832 -21.06 39.14 20.59
N ASP A 833 -20.04 38.94 21.44
CA ASP A 833 -19.54 37.62 21.85
C ASP A 833 -18.92 36.75 20.74
N PHE A 834 -18.34 37.40 19.71
CA PHE A 834 -17.46 36.76 18.74
C PHE A 834 -16.03 36.62 19.30
N ARG A 835 -15.48 35.41 19.26
CA ARG A 835 -14.05 35.17 19.53
C ARG A 835 -13.27 35.34 18.22
N SER A 836 -12.07 35.94 18.28
CA SER A 836 -11.17 35.94 17.12
C SER A 836 -10.66 34.52 16.84
N PRO A 837 -10.77 34.00 15.60
CA PRO A 837 -10.14 32.74 15.23
C PRO A 837 -8.62 32.75 15.40
N PHE A 838 -7.99 33.93 15.36
CA PHE A 838 -6.54 34.12 15.49
C PHE A 838 -6.05 34.24 16.94
N GLN A 839 -6.89 33.90 17.94
CA GLN A 839 -6.48 33.81 19.36
C GLN A 839 -5.18 33.01 19.59
N ILE A 840 -4.89 32.03 18.71
CA ILE A 840 -3.59 31.37 18.62
C ILE A 840 -3.03 31.63 17.22
N HIS A 841 -2.17 32.64 17.10
CA HIS A 841 -1.61 33.11 15.82
C HIS A 841 -0.94 32.01 14.98
N SER A 842 -0.36 30.99 15.61
CA SER A 842 0.29 29.85 14.93
C SER A 842 -0.68 28.80 14.39
N LYS A 843 -1.95 28.81 14.79
CA LYS A 843 -2.98 27.85 14.35
C LYS A 843 -4.38 28.44 14.49
N PRO A 844 -4.90 29.17 13.48
CA PRO A 844 -6.21 29.79 13.56
C PRO A 844 -7.34 28.76 13.71
N SER A 845 -8.30 29.06 14.58
CA SER A 845 -9.30 28.11 15.03
C SER A 845 -10.49 27.99 14.08
N ARG A 846 -10.58 26.84 13.40
CA ARG A 846 -11.68 26.50 12.48
C ARG A 846 -13.04 26.32 13.16
N SER A 847 -13.08 25.87 14.42
CA SER A 847 -14.34 25.77 15.17
C SER A 847 -14.88 27.15 15.55
N VAL A 848 -14.00 28.08 15.93
CA VAL A 848 -14.39 29.49 16.14
C VAL A 848 -14.86 30.11 14.84
N LEU A 849 -14.16 29.88 13.72
CA LEU A 849 -14.56 30.35 12.39
C LEU A 849 -15.98 29.85 11.99
N HIS A 850 -16.29 28.58 12.25
CA HIS A 850 -17.63 28.02 12.01
C HIS A 850 -18.70 28.62 12.93
N ASP A 851 -18.41 28.82 14.22
CA ASP A 851 -19.29 29.55 15.15
C ASP A 851 -19.56 30.99 14.68
N MET A 852 -18.55 31.69 14.14
CA MET A 852 -18.77 33.00 13.49
C MET A 852 -19.74 32.87 12.31
N GLN A 853 -19.52 31.91 11.41
CA GLN A 853 -20.37 31.70 10.23
C GLN A 853 -21.82 31.42 10.62
N GLU A 854 -22.06 30.51 11.57
CA GLU A 854 -23.41 30.09 11.99
C GLU A 854 -24.16 31.22 12.71
N LYS A 855 -23.46 32.07 13.46
CA LYS A 855 -24.02 33.28 14.08
C LYS A 855 -24.41 34.34 13.05
N LEU A 856 -23.55 34.59 12.07
CA LEU A 856 -23.79 35.59 11.01
C LEU A 856 -24.89 35.14 10.04
N ASP A 857 -24.97 33.85 9.72
CA ASP A 857 -26.08 33.26 8.97
C ASP A 857 -27.42 33.45 9.68
N ARG A 858 -27.48 33.19 11.00
CA ARG A 858 -28.71 33.45 11.78
C ARG A 858 -29.03 34.94 11.90
N PHE A 859 -28.03 35.81 12.07
CA PHE A 859 -28.26 37.27 12.07
C PHE A 859 -28.93 37.73 10.77
N LEU A 860 -28.44 37.29 9.61
CA LEU A 860 -29.04 37.59 8.32
C LEU A 860 -30.44 36.97 8.17
N LYS A 861 -30.64 35.71 8.59
CA LYS A 861 -31.95 35.06 8.57
C LYS A 861 -32.99 35.75 9.46
N VAL A 862 -32.57 36.36 10.58
CA VAL A 862 -33.43 37.25 11.37
C VAL A 862 -33.81 38.48 10.55
N LEU A 863 -32.85 39.21 9.96
CA LEU A 863 -33.14 40.41 9.17
C LEU A 863 -34.07 40.12 7.96
N LEU A 864 -33.84 39.00 7.26
CA LEU A 864 -34.66 38.50 6.15
C LEU A 864 -36.10 38.08 6.55
N THR A 865 -36.39 38.04 7.85
CA THR A 865 -37.71 37.69 8.40
C THR A 865 -38.22 38.74 9.42
N HIS A 866 -37.54 39.89 9.50
CA HIS A 866 -37.87 41.01 10.37
C HIS A 866 -38.84 41.96 9.65
N PRO A 867 -39.92 42.45 10.30
CA PRO A 867 -40.95 43.28 9.65
C PRO A 867 -40.39 44.46 8.85
N THR A 868 -39.55 45.27 9.49
CA THR A 868 -38.97 46.48 8.89
C THR A 868 -37.74 46.21 8.01
N PHE A 869 -36.85 45.27 8.37
CA PHE A 869 -35.57 45.10 7.64
C PHE A 869 -35.63 44.16 6.43
N ALA A 870 -36.61 43.25 6.33
CA ALA A 870 -36.65 42.26 5.25
C ALA A 870 -36.79 42.88 3.84
N THR A 871 -37.42 44.05 3.74
CA THR A 871 -37.61 44.82 2.49
C THR A 871 -36.57 45.91 2.28
N HIS A 872 -35.62 46.10 3.21
CA HIS A 872 -34.74 47.25 3.24
C HIS A 872 -33.64 47.20 2.15
N GLU A 873 -33.44 48.30 1.41
CA GLU A 873 -32.51 48.35 0.27
C GLU A 873 -31.09 47.90 0.65
N MET A 874 -30.59 48.35 1.81
CA MET A 874 -29.23 48.08 2.30
C MET A 874 -28.97 46.60 2.54
N LEU A 875 -30.00 45.84 2.95
CA LEU A 875 -29.91 44.41 3.16
C LEU A 875 -29.77 43.68 1.82
N TRP A 876 -30.51 44.10 0.81
CA TRP A 876 -30.43 43.53 -0.54
C TRP A 876 -29.19 43.97 -1.31
N GLU A 877 -28.71 45.20 -1.14
CA GLU A 877 -27.40 45.67 -1.60
C GLU A 877 -26.28 44.78 -1.04
N PHE A 878 -26.33 44.48 0.27
CA PHE A 878 -25.41 43.58 0.96
C PHE A 878 -25.46 42.12 0.44
N PHE A 879 -26.57 41.66 -0.15
CA PHE A 879 -26.70 40.31 -0.75
C PHE A 879 -26.39 40.23 -2.25
N LEU A 880 -26.47 41.35 -2.99
CA LEU A 880 -26.48 41.34 -4.46
C LEU A 880 -25.30 42.08 -5.10
N VAL A 881 -24.76 43.12 -4.46
CA VAL A 881 -23.66 43.93 -5.02
C VAL A 881 -22.31 43.36 -4.54
N PRO A 882 -21.39 42.93 -5.42
CA PRO A 882 -20.15 42.28 -4.99
C PRO A 882 -19.27 43.14 -4.07
N GLU A 883 -19.14 44.43 -4.37
CA GLU A 883 -18.29 45.40 -3.67
C GLU A 883 -19.16 46.42 -2.91
N LEU A 884 -18.84 46.68 -1.64
CA LEU A 884 -19.57 47.63 -0.78
C LEU A 884 -18.71 48.87 -0.50
N GLN A 885 -19.35 50.03 -0.41
CA GLN A 885 -18.72 51.31 -0.08
C GLN A 885 -19.23 51.80 1.29
N PRO A 886 -18.64 51.33 2.42
CA PRO A 886 -19.21 51.51 3.75
C PRO A 886 -19.35 52.98 4.18
N GLU A 887 -18.48 53.86 3.68
CA GLU A 887 -18.55 55.31 3.94
C GLU A 887 -19.78 55.93 3.26
N MET A 888 -19.98 55.66 1.96
CA MET A 888 -21.16 56.12 1.20
C MET A 888 -22.47 55.52 1.75
N MET A 889 -22.42 54.29 2.26
CA MET A 889 -23.53 53.66 2.98
C MET A 889 -23.87 54.40 4.28
N ALA A 890 -22.87 54.73 5.09
CA ALA A 890 -23.07 55.48 6.33
C ALA A 890 -23.58 56.91 6.09
N ASP A 891 -23.07 57.59 5.06
CA ASP A 891 -23.51 58.93 4.65
C ASP A 891 -24.98 58.95 4.20
N ARG A 892 -25.39 57.96 3.38
CA ARG A 892 -26.79 57.75 2.99
C ARG A 892 -27.67 57.47 4.22
N SER A 893 -27.20 56.63 5.14
CA SER A 893 -27.92 56.28 6.38
C SER A 893 -28.18 57.52 7.25
N GLN A 894 -27.17 58.38 7.43
CA GLN A 894 -27.28 59.61 8.21
C GLN A 894 -28.27 60.61 7.58
N ARG A 895 -28.24 60.79 6.25
CA ARG A 895 -29.17 61.68 5.54
C ARG A 895 -30.62 61.16 5.62
N LYS A 896 -30.82 59.85 5.50
CA LYS A 896 -32.15 59.24 5.71
C LYS A 896 -32.65 59.38 7.15
N ALA A 897 -31.78 59.22 8.15
CA ALA A 897 -32.14 59.45 9.55
C ALA A 897 -32.51 60.92 9.84
N GLN A 898 -31.88 61.88 9.15
CA GLN A 898 -32.26 63.30 9.19
C GLN A 898 -33.67 63.51 8.59
N VAL A 899 -33.92 63.00 7.38
CA VAL A 899 -35.25 63.08 6.72
C VAL A 899 -36.34 62.37 7.54
N LEU A 900 -36.06 61.23 8.16
CA LEU A 900 -36.98 60.57 9.09
C LEU A 900 -37.25 61.45 10.33
N THR A 901 -36.24 62.13 10.85
CA THR A 901 -36.42 63.07 11.99
C THR A 901 -37.30 64.26 11.58
N GLU A 902 -37.23 64.72 10.33
CA GLU A 902 -38.09 65.78 9.80
C GLU A 902 -39.54 65.27 9.62
N SER A 903 -39.74 64.11 8.97
CA SER A 903 -41.05 63.45 8.86
C SER A 903 -41.72 63.20 10.22
N ILE A 904 -40.99 62.70 11.24
CA ILE A 904 -41.52 62.52 12.60
C ILE A 904 -41.99 63.87 13.20
N ASN A 905 -41.39 64.99 12.81
CA ASN A 905 -41.82 66.31 13.26
C ASN A 905 -43.04 66.87 12.51
N ASP A 906 -43.25 66.50 11.25
CA ASP A 906 -44.34 67.03 10.44
C ASP A 906 -45.59 66.13 10.46
N ASP A 907 -45.41 64.81 10.44
CA ASP A 907 -46.50 63.82 10.31
C ASP A 907 -47.19 63.44 11.64
N TYR A 908 -46.53 63.64 12.78
CA TYR A 908 -47.01 63.15 14.09
C TYR A 908 -47.50 64.26 15.04
N GLU A 909 -48.58 63.98 15.75
CA GLU A 909 -49.05 64.82 16.86
C GLU A 909 -48.26 64.54 18.16
N PRO A 910 -48.03 65.55 19.02
CA PRO A 910 -47.33 65.38 20.29
C PRO A 910 -48.18 64.63 21.33
N VAL A 911 -47.63 63.60 21.98
CA VAL A 911 -48.38 62.77 22.95
C VAL A 911 -49.01 63.57 24.10
N THR A 912 -50.29 63.31 24.38
CA THR A 912 -51.04 63.89 25.50
C THR A 912 -50.60 63.31 26.86
N PRO A 913 -50.82 64.00 28.00
CA PRO A 913 -50.53 63.44 29.33
C PRO A 913 -51.37 62.20 29.72
N GLU A 914 -52.33 61.79 28.88
CA GLU A 914 -53.05 60.53 28.99
C GLU A 914 -52.40 59.46 28.11
N GLY A 915 -52.11 59.77 26.83
CA GLY A 915 -51.38 58.88 25.94
C GLY A 915 -49.98 58.49 26.45
N MET A 916 -49.30 59.36 27.20
CA MET A 916 -48.03 59.00 27.87
C MET A 916 -48.22 57.89 28.90
N ARG A 917 -49.30 57.96 29.72
CA ARG A 917 -49.61 56.95 30.74
C ARG A 917 -50.07 55.63 30.13
N GLU A 918 -50.87 55.67 29.07
CA GLU A 918 -51.22 54.47 28.29
C GLU A 918 -49.98 53.79 27.70
N THR A 919 -49.08 54.58 27.13
CA THR A 919 -47.84 54.07 26.52
C THR A 919 -46.93 53.43 27.57
N GLU A 920 -46.76 54.07 28.73
CA GLU A 920 -46.01 53.51 29.86
C GLU A 920 -46.63 52.19 30.38
N GLN A 921 -47.96 52.13 30.54
CA GLN A 921 -48.66 50.92 30.97
C GLN A 921 -48.54 49.77 29.96
N PHE A 922 -48.79 50.05 28.67
CA PHE A 922 -48.67 49.05 27.60
C PHE A 922 -47.24 48.51 27.51
N VAL A 923 -46.24 49.39 27.47
CA VAL A 923 -44.84 49.03 27.32
C VAL A 923 -44.33 48.27 28.55
N SER A 924 -44.75 48.64 29.76
CA SER A 924 -44.43 47.91 30.99
C SER A 924 -44.96 46.46 30.96
N HIS A 925 -46.24 46.28 30.63
CA HIS A 925 -46.85 44.96 30.48
C HIS A 925 -46.17 44.12 29.38
N ALA A 926 -45.85 44.74 28.24
CA ALA A 926 -45.11 44.09 27.15
C ALA A 926 -43.69 43.67 27.61
N GLN A 927 -42.97 44.52 28.34
CA GLN A 927 -41.65 44.18 28.89
C GLN A 927 -41.72 42.97 29.82
N ASP A 928 -42.68 42.90 30.74
CA ASP A 928 -42.79 41.76 31.66
C ASP A 928 -43.12 40.44 30.93
N MET A 929 -43.99 40.48 29.92
CA MET A 929 -44.27 39.32 29.07
C MET A 929 -43.04 38.85 28.29
N VAL A 930 -42.26 39.77 27.70
CA VAL A 930 -41.02 39.44 26.97
C VAL A 930 -39.92 38.97 27.94
N ARG A 931 -39.82 39.57 29.14
CA ARG A 931 -38.90 39.20 30.22
C ARG A 931 -39.17 37.78 30.74
N ALA A 932 -40.44 37.39 30.86
CA ALA A 932 -40.83 36.02 31.21
C ALA A 932 -40.39 35.00 30.13
N VAL A 933 -40.51 35.33 28.84
CA VAL A 933 -39.98 34.50 27.74
C VAL A 933 -38.45 34.39 27.84
N HIS A 934 -37.74 35.51 27.99
CA HIS A 934 -36.28 35.56 28.11
C HIS A 934 -35.73 34.67 29.24
N VAL A 935 -36.29 34.77 30.45
CA VAL A 935 -35.88 33.95 31.60
C VAL A 935 -36.08 32.46 31.33
N ASN A 936 -37.17 32.09 30.67
CA ASN A 936 -37.46 30.70 30.31
C ASN A 936 -36.54 30.17 29.20
N THR A 937 -36.28 30.96 28.14
CA THR A 937 -35.30 30.62 27.08
C THR A 937 -33.91 30.41 27.68
N ARG A 938 -33.43 31.30 28.57
CA ARG A 938 -32.16 31.13 29.28
C ARG A 938 -32.14 29.96 30.26
N SER A 939 -33.29 29.57 30.82
CA SER A 939 -33.40 28.35 31.63
C SER A 939 -33.22 27.09 30.77
N LEU A 940 -33.88 27.06 29.62
CA LEU A 940 -33.83 25.93 28.69
C LEU A 940 -32.46 25.80 28.01
N LEU A 941 -31.83 26.90 27.60
CA LEU A 941 -30.45 26.92 27.08
C LEU A 941 -29.45 26.33 28.09
N ARG A 942 -29.50 26.74 29.37
CA ARG A 942 -28.64 26.20 30.43
C ARG A 942 -28.82 24.70 30.62
N ARG A 943 -30.07 24.21 30.63
CA ARG A 943 -30.39 22.78 30.74
C ARG A 943 -29.94 21.99 29.51
N GLY A 944 -30.10 22.55 28.32
CA GLY A 944 -29.69 21.92 27.07
C GLY A 944 -28.17 21.80 26.91
N HIS A 945 -27.41 22.83 27.29
CA HIS A 945 -25.94 22.72 27.34
C HIS A 945 -25.48 21.74 28.42
N ALA A 946 -26.13 21.66 29.58
CA ALA A 946 -25.83 20.64 30.58
C ALA A 946 -26.09 19.21 30.04
N LEU A 947 -27.18 19.01 29.29
CA LEU A 947 -27.46 17.74 28.60
C LEU A 947 -26.38 17.41 27.55
N GLN A 948 -26.02 18.37 26.70
CA GLN A 948 -24.99 18.20 25.68
C GLN A 948 -23.63 17.83 26.30
N ASN A 949 -23.24 18.49 27.39
CA ASN A 949 -22.01 18.17 28.11
C ASN A 949 -22.07 16.74 28.69
N SER A 950 -23.17 16.37 29.37
CA SER A 950 -23.31 14.99 29.89
C SER A 950 -23.30 13.91 28.80
N ALA A 951 -23.70 14.27 27.57
CA ALA A 951 -23.64 13.39 26.40
C ALA A 951 -22.23 13.27 25.79
N SER A 952 -21.40 14.32 25.84
CA SER A 952 -19.98 14.21 25.51
C SER A 952 -19.19 13.50 26.60
N ASP A 953 -19.48 13.75 27.88
CA ASP A 953 -18.75 13.15 29.01
C ASP A 953 -18.87 11.62 29.01
N ILE A 954 -20.06 11.07 28.71
CA ILE A 954 -20.26 9.62 28.56
C ILE A 954 -19.60 9.06 27.29
N ALA A 955 -19.58 9.81 26.19
CA ALA A 955 -18.90 9.42 24.96
C ALA A 955 -17.37 9.32 25.16
N ASP A 956 -16.77 10.33 25.79
CA ASP A 956 -15.33 10.36 26.08
C ASP A 956 -14.96 9.31 27.14
N ALA A 957 -15.79 9.09 28.17
CA ALA A 957 -15.58 8.02 29.14
C ALA A 957 -15.57 6.62 28.50
N VAL A 958 -16.46 6.34 27.55
CA VAL A 958 -16.47 5.05 26.83
C VAL A 958 -15.34 4.97 25.80
N ALA A 959 -14.93 6.06 25.17
CA ALA A 959 -13.75 6.09 24.30
C ALA A 959 -12.45 5.81 25.09
N LEU A 960 -12.32 6.39 26.29
CA LEU A 960 -11.22 6.08 27.22
C LEU A 960 -11.27 4.61 27.67
N CYS A 961 -12.45 4.09 28.04
CA CYS A 961 -12.63 2.68 28.37
C CYS A 961 -12.19 1.75 27.22
N ALA A 962 -12.55 2.07 25.97
CA ALA A 962 -12.12 1.33 24.79
C ALA A 962 -10.61 1.40 24.57
N SER A 963 -9.97 2.55 24.84
CA SER A 963 -8.51 2.67 24.76
C SER A 963 -7.81 1.79 25.80
N VAL A 964 -8.33 1.70 27.03
CA VAL A 964 -7.81 0.81 28.07
C VAL A 964 -8.00 -0.66 27.68
N ILE A 965 -9.19 -1.04 27.21
CA ILE A 965 -9.47 -2.41 26.72
C ILE A 965 -8.57 -2.78 25.54
N SER A 966 -8.17 -1.83 24.69
CA SER A 966 -7.24 -2.11 23.58
C SER A 966 -5.85 -2.57 24.03
N THR A 967 -5.42 -2.24 25.26
CA THR A 967 -4.15 -2.73 25.83
C THR A 967 -4.17 -4.21 26.23
N LEU A 968 -5.34 -4.86 26.19
CA LEU A 968 -5.51 -6.30 26.44
C LEU A 968 -5.29 -7.17 25.18
N LYS A 969 -4.97 -6.54 24.04
CA LYS A 969 -4.71 -7.18 22.75
C LYS A 969 -3.29 -7.77 22.72
N GLU A 970 -2.26 -6.95 22.53
CA GLU A 970 -0.85 -7.37 22.62
C GLU A 970 -0.10 -6.52 23.66
N PRO A 971 0.87 -7.10 24.41
CA PRO A 971 1.37 -8.47 24.33
C PRO A 971 0.56 -9.50 25.16
N THR A 972 -0.45 -9.06 25.91
CA THR A 972 -1.11 -9.89 26.93
C THR A 972 -2.10 -10.92 26.39
N ASN A 973 -2.71 -10.70 25.21
CA ASN A 973 -3.70 -11.57 24.58
C ASN A 973 -4.83 -12.03 25.52
N ALA A 974 -5.19 -11.19 26.50
CA ALA A 974 -6.14 -11.52 27.56
C ALA A 974 -7.60 -11.49 27.08
N LEU A 975 -7.88 -10.85 25.94
CA LEU A 975 -9.15 -10.90 25.22
C LEU A 975 -8.86 -11.14 23.74
N PRO A 976 -9.70 -11.91 23.01
CA PRO A 976 -9.53 -12.06 21.57
C PRO A 976 -9.67 -10.71 20.87
N ALA A 977 -8.76 -10.44 19.91
CA ALA A 977 -8.68 -9.21 19.13
C ALA A 977 -10.04 -8.72 18.61
N SER A 978 -10.91 -9.64 18.20
CA SER A 978 -12.22 -9.36 17.64
C SER A 978 -13.22 -8.77 18.65
N TYR A 979 -13.18 -9.16 19.92
CA TYR A 979 -13.99 -8.56 20.99
C TYR A 979 -13.51 -7.15 21.34
N VAL A 980 -12.19 -6.95 21.36
CA VAL A 980 -11.57 -5.63 21.54
C VAL A 980 -12.02 -4.70 20.41
N ASP A 981 -11.85 -5.12 19.16
CA ASP A 981 -12.18 -4.32 17.97
C ASP A 981 -13.69 -4.04 17.87
N ALA A 982 -14.55 -4.97 18.29
CA ALA A 982 -15.99 -4.76 18.40
C ALA A 982 -16.36 -3.72 19.49
N PHE A 983 -15.67 -3.73 20.64
CA PHE A 983 -15.87 -2.70 21.67
C PHE A 983 -15.34 -1.33 21.23
N THR A 984 -14.24 -1.28 20.46
CA THR A 984 -13.78 -0.04 19.83
C THR A 984 -14.81 0.53 18.85
N ARG A 985 -15.44 -0.30 18.01
CA ARG A 985 -16.55 0.12 17.12
C ARG A 985 -17.76 0.60 17.93
N TYR A 986 -18.15 -0.10 18.99
CA TYR A 986 -19.21 0.34 19.90
C TYR A 986 -18.93 1.74 20.48
N ALA A 987 -17.69 2.01 20.92
CA ALA A 987 -17.30 3.32 21.42
C ALA A 987 -17.35 4.42 20.34
N THR A 988 -16.89 4.16 19.11
CA THR A 988 -16.99 5.16 18.02
C THR A 988 -18.44 5.41 17.57
N HIS A 989 -19.35 4.43 17.74
CA HIS A 989 -20.77 4.60 17.47
C HIS A 989 -21.56 5.26 18.61
N LEU A 990 -21.06 5.19 19.85
CA LEU A 990 -21.58 5.98 20.97
C LEU A 990 -21.09 7.44 20.94
N SER A 991 -19.90 7.68 20.38
CA SER A 991 -19.29 9.00 20.31
C SER A 991 -20.24 10.03 19.71
N THR A 992 -20.51 11.11 20.46
CA THR A 992 -21.32 12.22 19.95
C THR A 992 -20.63 12.84 18.74
N SER A 993 -21.36 12.96 17.64
CA SER A 993 -20.87 13.54 16.38
C SER A 993 -20.24 14.92 16.60
N SER A 994 -19.33 15.35 15.70
CA SER A 994 -18.65 16.64 15.79
C SER A 994 -19.61 17.78 16.13
N SER A 995 -19.21 18.69 17.02
CA SER A 995 -20.05 19.77 17.59
C SER A 995 -21.10 20.32 16.62
N ASP A 996 -20.60 20.80 15.49
CA ASP A 996 -21.28 21.52 14.40
C ASP A 996 -22.40 20.69 13.75
N SER A 997 -22.28 19.36 13.78
CA SER A 997 -23.24 18.40 13.22
C SER A 997 -24.36 18.01 14.17
N SER A 998 -24.17 18.21 15.48
CA SER A 998 -25.05 17.63 16.49
C SER A 998 -26.42 18.33 16.49
N PRO A 999 -27.55 17.57 16.39
CA PRO A 999 -28.87 18.18 16.23
C PRO A 999 -29.28 18.97 17.49
N LEU A 1000 -28.83 18.54 18.66
CA LEU A 1000 -29.03 19.26 19.91
C LEU A 1000 -28.31 20.61 19.91
N LEU A 1001 -27.05 20.69 19.43
CA LEU A 1001 -26.37 21.98 19.36
C LEU A 1001 -27.05 22.91 18.34
N GLN A 1002 -27.42 22.41 17.16
CA GLN A 1002 -28.13 23.19 16.14
C GLN A 1002 -29.49 23.74 16.64
N PHE A 1003 -30.18 22.99 17.51
CA PHE A 1003 -31.38 23.43 18.21
C PHE A 1003 -31.07 24.49 19.27
N LEU A 1004 -30.02 24.30 20.08
CA LEU A 1004 -29.60 25.27 21.10
C LEU A 1004 -29.09 26.57 20.50
N THR A 1005 -28.33 26.54 19.40
CA THR A 1005 -27.86 27.76 18.73
C THR A 1005 -28.99 28.50 18.00
N ALA A 1006 -30.04 27.81 17.56
CA ALA A 1006 -31.31 28.44 17.15
C ALA A 1006 -32.04 29.11 18.33
N LEU A 1007 -32.08 28.47 19.50
CA LEU A 1007 -32.63 29.07 20.74
C LEU A 1007 -31.81 30.27 21.23
N THR A 1008 -30.49 30.28 21.02
CA THR A 1008 -29.63 31.46 21.31
C THR A 1008 -29.97 32.62 20.38
N SER A 1009 -30.30 32.37 19.11
CA SER A 1009 -30.83 33.40 18.21
C SER A 1009 -32.21 33.92 18.66
N ILE A 1010 -33.05 33.07 19.25
CA ILE A 1010 -34.29 33.50 19.92
C ILE A 1010 -33.99 34.32 21.19
N ASP A 1011 -32.97 34.00 21.98
CA ASP A 1011 -32.59 34.81 23.15
C ASP A 1011 -32.06 36.20 22.72
N ASN A 1012 -31.18 36.25 21.71
CA ASN A 1012 -30.59 37.49 21.19
C ASN A 1012 -31.62 38.43 20.50
N THR A 1013 -32.69 37.87 19.92
CA THR A 1013 -33.82 38.69 19.43
C THR A 1013 -34.73 39.15 20.58
N THR A 1014 -34.94 38.29 21.58
CA THR A 1014 -35.71 38.64 22.78
C THR A 1014 -35.04 39.77 23.58
N THR A 1015 -33.71 39.78 23.70
CA THR A 1015 -32.96 40.89 24.34
C THR A 1015 -33.02 42.18 23.53
N ALA A 1016 -32.90 42.10 22.20
CA ALA A 1016 -33.04 43.25 21.31
C ALA A 1016 -34.42 43.93 21.44
N ILE A 1017 -35.47 43.14 21.68
CA ILE A 1017 -36.85 43.65 21.86
C ILE A 1017 -37.08 44.20 23.26
N LEU A 1018 -36.43 43.64 24.29
CA LEU A 1018 -36.39 44.30 25.61
C LEU A 1018 -35.67 45.66 25.52
N ALA A 1019 -34.67 45.79 24.64
CA ALA A 1019 -34.01 47.07 24.37
C ALA A 1019 -34.92 48.06 23.61
N SER A 1020 -35.61 47.65 22.55
CA SER A 1020 -36.56 48.55 21.84
C SER A 1020 -37.74 48.96 22.74
N LEU A 1021 -38.32 48.01 23.49
CA LEU A 1021 -39.34 48.29 24.52
C LEU A 1021 -38.83 49.19 25.65
N SER A 1022 -37.52 49.35 25.87
CA SER A 1022 -37.01 50.30 26.87
C SER A 1022 -37.00 51.75 26.37
N ARG A 1023 -37.04 51.97 25.05
CA ARG A 1023 -36.91 53.30 24.43
C ARG A 1023 -38.10 54.23 24.71
N PRO A 1024 -39.39 53.82 24.63
CA PRO A 1024 -40.49 54.71 25.00
C PRO A 1024 -40.37 55.20 26.46
N ILE A 1025 -39.96 54.33 27.38
CA ILE A 1025 -39.78 54.69 28.79
C ILE A 1025 -38.60 55.65 28.97
N SER A 1026 -37.48 55.48 28.24
CA SER A 1026 -36.36 56.42 28.32
C SER A 1026 -36.71 57.79 27.71
N LEU A 1027 -37.46 57.83 26.62
CA LEU A 1027 -37.98 59.07 26.02
C LEU A 1027 -38.96 59.81 26.94
N ILE A 1028 -39.91 59.10 27.57
CA ILE A 1028 -40.85 59.68 28.56
C ILE A 1028 -40.07 60.23 29.77
N ASN A 1029 -39.05 59.52 30.26
CA ASN A 1029 -38.19 60.02 31.33
C ASN A 1029 -37.41 61.27 30.91
N ASN A 1030 -36.83 61.27 29.71
CA ASN A 1030 -36.12 62.42 29.14
C ASN A 1030 -37.05 63.64 29.02
N LEU A 1031 -38.25 63.48 28.45
CA LEU A 1031 -39.30 64.50 28.37
C LEU A 1031 -39.68 65.04 29.75
N SER A 1032 -39.85 64.18 30.76
CA SER A 1032 -40.12 64.60 32.13
C SER A 1032 -38.96 65.45 32.70
N SER A 1033 -37.71 65.15 32.32
CA SER A 1033 -36.52 65.86 32.78
C SER A 1033 -36.33 67.21 32.08
N THR A 1034 -36.57 67.28 30.77
CA THR A 1034 -36.51 68.54 30.01
C THR A 1034 -37.64 69.47 30.43
N ASN A 1035 -38.85 68.96 30.67
CA ASN A 1035 -39.97 69.76 31.18
C ASN A 1035 -39.69 70.33 32.59
N ARG A 1036 -39.09 69.54 33.50
CA ARG A 1036 -38.60 70.02 34.81
C ARG A 1036 -37.48 71.06 34.68
N ASN A 1037 -36.61 70.96 33.68
CA ASN A 1037 -35.56 71.95 33.44
C ASN A 1037 -36.10 73.21 32.77
N LEU A 1038 -37.10 73.11 31.89
CA LEU A 1038 -37.85 74.23 31.34
C LEU A 1038 -38.57 74.99 32.46
N SER A 1039 -39.24 74.31 33.40
CA SER A 1039 -39.94 75.00 34.49
C SER A 1039 -38.95 75.73 35.42
N ARG A 1040 -37.78 75.14 35.67
CA ARG A 1040 -36.65 75.82 36.35
C ARG A 1040 -36.19 77.05 35.56
N ASN A 1041 -35.87 76.91 34.27
CA ASN A 1041 -35.40 78.02 33.42
C ASN A 1041 -36.42 79.17 33.35
N ARG A 1042 -37.71 78.86 33.18
CA ARG A 1042 -38.80 79.86 33.24
C ARG A 1042 -38.86 80.57 34.60
N SER A 1043 -38.70 79.85 35.73
CA SER A 1043 -38.64 80.48 37.06
C SER A 1043 -37.38 81.35 37.25
N SER A 1044 -36.24 80.93 36.70
CA SER A 1044 -35.00 81.72 36.68
C SER A 1044 -35.17 83.00 35.86
N LEU A 1045 -35.78 82.92 34.68
CA LEU A 1045 -36.11 84.07 33.82
C LEU A 1045 -37.00 85.08 34.55
N VAL A 1046 -38.10 84.62 35.17
CA VAL A 1046 -38.99 85.48 35.96
C VAL A 1046 -38.26 86.14 37.13
N SER A 1047 -37.29 85.46 37.76
CA SER A 1047 -36.48 86.04 38.83
C SER A 1047 -35.39 87.03 38.34
N SER A 1048 -34.90 86.89 37.11
CA SER A 1048 -33.85 87.75 36.53
C SER A 1048 -34.40 88.94 35.74
N SER A 1049 -35.67 88.90 35.32
CA SER A 1049 -36.39 89.99 34.67
C SER A 1049 -36.93 91.05 35.64
N LEU A 1050 -37.06 90.73 36.94
CA LEU A 1050 -37.53 91.68 37.95
C LEU A 1050 -36.49 92.78 38.25
N PRO A 1051 -36.84 94.08 38.21
CA PRO A 1051 -35.92 95.16 38.52
C PRO A 1051 -35.58 95.19 40.02
N ARG A 1052 -34.30 95.33 40.35
CA ARG A 1052 -33.85 95.53 41.75
C ARG A 1052 -34.33 96.89 42.26
N LYS A 1053 -34.87 96.93 43.48
CA LYS A 1053 -35.28 98.17 44.17
C LYS A 1053 -34.13 99.13 44.55
N PHE A 1054 -32.88 98.76 44.29
CA PHE A 1054 -31.70 99.60 44.55
C PHE A 1054 -30.99 99.95 43.24
N ASN A 1055 -31.09 101.23 42.86
CA ASN A 1055 -30.74 101.74 41.54
C ASN A 1055 -29.26 102.18 41.46
N ILE A 1056 -28.35 101.21 41.45
CA ILE A 1056 -26.89 101.46 41.37
C ILE A 1056 -26.38 101.10 39.96
N ASN A 1057 -26.38 102.09 39.06
CA ASN A 1057 -25.94 101.93 37.68
C ASN A 1057 -24.40 101.87 37.56
N PHE A 1058 -23.83 100.68 37.64
CA PHE A 1058 -22.48 100.42 37.14
C PHE A 1058 -22.54 100.00 35.66
N PRO A 1059 -21.88 100.74 34.74
CA PRO A 1059 -21.79 100.35 33.33
C PRO A 1059 -21.21 98.94 33.16
N GLY A 1060 -21.82 98.13 32.28
CA GLY A 1060 -21.43 96.73 32.00
C GLY A 1060 -22.17 95.65 32.81
N LEU A 1061 -22.59 95.92 34.05
CA LEU A 1061 -23.35 94.91 34.84
C LEU A 1061 -24.76 94.65 34.28
N GLU A 1062 -25.43 95.70 33.81
CA GLU A 1062 -26.75 95.60 33.18
C GLU A 1062 -26.68 94.91 31.81
N GLU A 1063 -25.61 95.11 31.05
CA GLU A 1063 -25.39 94.41 29.77
C GLU A 1063 -25.20 92.90 29.98
N SER A 1064 -24.42 92.52 31.01
CA SER A 1064 -24.28 91.12 31.44
C SER A 1064 -25.61 90.49 31.91
N ARG A 1065 -26.45 91.27 32.61
CA ARG A 1065 -27.80 90.84 32.99
C ARG A 1065 -28.69 90.63 31.76
N GLN A 1066 -28.71 91.58 30.81
CA GLN A 1066 -29.50 91.44 29.59
C GLN A 1066 -29.01 90.29 28.70
N LYS A 1067 -27.69 90.05 28.65
CA LYS A 1067 -27.14 88.88 27.99
C LYS A 1067 -27.61 87.59 28.66
N SER A 1068 -27.50 87.46 29.98
CA SER A 1068 -27.95 86.25 30.68
C SER A 1068 -29.47 86.02 30.63
N VAL A 1069 -30.28 87.08 30.48
CA VAL A 1069 -31.71 87.00 30.16
C VAL A 1069 -31.92 86.42 28.75
N ARG A 1070 -31.26 86.96 27.71
CA ARG A 1070 -31.32 86.41 26.34
C ARG A 1070 -30.81 84.96 26.28
N ASP A 1071 -29.73 84.65 26.98
CA ASP A 1071 -29.15 83.30 27.11
C ASP A 1071 -30.06 82.35 27.92
N LEU A 1072 -31.11 82.83 28.59
CA LEU A 1072 -32.17 82.01 29.21
C LEU A 1072 -33.38 81.89 28.29
N GLU A 1073 -33.76 82.95 27.58
CA GLU A 1073 -34.84 82.97 26.59
C GLU A 1073 -34.57 81.99 25.44
N THR A 1074 -33.35 81.99 24.89
CA THR A 1074 -32.93 80.99 23.87
C THR A 1074 -33.01 79.57 24.43
N LYS A 1075 -32.45 79.31 25.61
CA LYS A 1075 -32.53 77.99 26.26
C LYS A 1075 -33.95 77.54 26.55
N ILE A 1076 -34.89 78.46 26.78
CA ILE A 1076 -36.32 78.13 26.94
C ILE A 1076 -36.93 77.75 25.59
N GLN A 1077 -36.67 78.51 24.52
CA GLN A 1077 -37.10 78.18 23.16
C GLN A 1077 -36.52 76.83 22.69
N ASP A 1078 -35.23 76.59 22.90
CA ASP A 1078 -34.55 75.32 22.62
C ASP A 1078 -35.20 74.16 23.41
N SER A 1079 -35.52 74.38 24.69
CA SER A 1079 -36.19 73.38 25.53
C SER A 1079 -37.63 73.09 25.06
N GLU A 1080 -38.36 74.12 24.61
CA GLU A 1080 -39.72 74.00 24.09
C GLU A 1080 -39.74 73.22 22.77
N LEU A 1081 -38.82 73.54 21.85
CA LEU A 1081 -38.60 72.78 20.61
C LEU A 1081 -38.16 71.33 20.90
N GLN A 1082 -37.28 71.12 21.87
CA GLN A 1082 -36.85 69.77 22.27
C GLN A 1082 -38.00 68.96 22.88
N ILE A 1083 -38.87 69.58 23.69
CA ILE A 1083 -40.06 68.92 24.25
C ILE A 1083 -41.08 68.60 23.16
N ALA A 1084 -41.32 69.50 22.20
CA ALA A 1084 -42.20 69.22 21.06
C ALA A 1084 -41.69 68.03 20.23
N ARG A 1085 -40.38 68.00 19.91
CA ARG A 1085 -39.70 66.88 19.23
C ARG A 1085 -39.85 65.57 19.99
N LEU A 1086 -39.47 65.54 21.28
CA LEU A 1086 -39.60 64.35 22.12
C LEU A 1086 -41.05 63.87 22.25
N SER A 1087 -42.01 64.79 22.32
CA SER A 1087 -43.44 64.46 22.41
C SER A 1087 -43.95 63.78 21.15
N ARG A 1088 -43.49 64.19 19.95
CA ARG A 1088 -43.84 63.53 18.68
C ARG A 1088 -43.10 62.20 18.51
N GLU A 1089 -41.82 62.17 18.89
CA GLU A 1089 -41.02 60.95 18.85
C GLU A 1089 -41.65 59.82 19.66
N ILE A 1090 -42.23 60.09 20.85
CA ILE A 1090 -42.89 59.06 21.66
C ILE A 1090 -44.13 58.48 20.96
N THR A 1091 -44.92 59.28 20.21
CA THR A 1091 -46.05 58.78 19.42
C THR A 1091 -45.57 57.77 18.39
N TRP A 1092 -44.62 58.19 17.54
CA TRP A 1092 -44.01 57.34 16.51
C TRP A 1092 -43.33 56.09 17.11
N ASN A 1093 -42.61 56.24 18.23
CA ASN A 1093 -41.89 55.14 18.86
C ASN A 1093 -42.82 54.08 19.43
N LYS A 1094 -43.97 54.49 20.01
CA LYS A 1094 -45.04 53.58 20.45
C LYS A 1094 -45.50 52.71 19.29
N ASP A 1095 -45.90 53.34 18.18
CA ASP A 1095 -46.56 52.63 17.07
C ASP A 1095 -45.61 51.67 16.35
N VAL A 1096 -44.33 52.07 16.16
CA VAL A 1096 -43.29 51.17 15.64
C VAL A 1096 -43.06 50.00 16.60
N VAL A 1097 -42.84 50.25 17.90
CA VAL A 1097 -42.54 49.18 18.87
C VAL A 1097 -43.72 48.21 19.05
N VAL A 1098 -44.98 48.67 18.90
CA VAL A 1098 -46.17 47.81 18.83
C VAL A 1098 -46.13 46.88 17.61
N GLY A 1099 -45.84 47.42 16.42
CA GLY A 1099 -45.76 46.64 15.18
C GLY A 1099 -44.62 45.61 15.22
N GLU A 1100 -43.45 46.00 15.73
CA GLU A 1100 -42.30 45.12 15.87
C GLU A 1100 -42.53 44.00 16.89
N LEU A 1101 -43.23 44.28 18.01
CA LEU A 1101 -43.62 43.28 18.99
C LEU A 1101 -44.56 42.24 18.36
N ALA A 1102 -45.56 42.68 17.59
CA ALA A 1102 -46.46 41.79 16.87
C ALA A 1102 -45.69 40.90 15.88
N GLY A 1103 -44.82 41.51 15.06
CA GLY A 1103 -43.94 40.81 14.12
C GLY A 1103 -43.09 39.74 14.79
N TRP A 1104 -42.40 40.07 15.89
CA TRP A 1104 -41.61 39.10 16.65
C TRP A 1104 -42.44 37.95 17.22
N THR A 1105 -43.66 38.18 17.72
CA THR A 1105 -44.45 37.08 18.28
C THR A 1105 -44.76 36.00 17.23
N THR A 1106 -45.10 36.40 16.01
CA THR A 1106 -45.33 35.48 14.89
C THR A 1106 -44.03 34.82 14.39
N TRP A 1107 -42.95 35.61 14.29
CA TRP A 1107 -41.60 35.14 13.93
C TRP A 1107 -41.10 34.05 14.89
N ARG A 1108 -41.14 34.34 16.20
CA ARG A 1108 -40.66 33.46 17.28
C ARG A 1108 -41.42 32.15 17.30
N GLU A 1109 -42.74 32.20 17.07
CA GLU A 1109 -43.56 30.98 16.97
C GLU A 1109 -43.17 30.13 15.75
N LYS A 1110 -43.01 30.75 14.58
CA LYS A 1110 -42.62 30.08 13.34
C LYS A 1110 -41.24 29.42 13.46
N VAL A 1111 -40.22 30.20 13.82
CA VAL A 1111 -38.84 29.73 13.99
C VAL A 1111 -38.74 28.70 15.13
N GLY A 1112 -39.46 28.88 16.24
CA GLY A 1112 -39.51 27.90 17.32
C GLY A 1112 -40.10 26.55 16.89
N ARG A 1113 -41.24 26.57 16.17
CA ARG A 1113 -41.87 25.35 15.62
C ARG A 1113 -40.96 24.64 14.63
N ASP A 1114 -40.29 25.37 13.74
CA ASP A 1114 -39.39 24.79 12.74
C ASP A 1114 -38.07 24.29 13.33
N ALA A 1115 -37.51 24.95 14.35
CA ALA A 1115 -36.35 24.46 15.09
C ALA A 1115 -36.65 23.12 15.79
N ILE A 1116 -37.80 23.00 16.46
CA ILE A 1116 -38.26 21.73 17.07
C ILE A 1116 -38.46 20.65 16.00
N ARG A 1117 -39.12 20.99 14.88
CA ARG A 1117 -39.38 20.07 13.76
C ARG A 1117 -38.08 19.56 13.13
N SER A 1118 -37.08 20.42 12.95
CA SER A 1118 -35.76 20.06 12.44
C SER A 1118 -35.02 19.15 13.43
N PHE A 1119 -34.96 19.56 14.70
CA PHE A 1119 -34.32 18.79 15.78
C PHE A 1119 -34.86 17.36 15.88
N VAL A 1120 -36.19 17.18 15.88
CA VAL A 1120 -36.82 15.85 15.96
C VAL A 1120 -36.51 15.01 14.72
N ARG A 1121 -36.57 15.58 13.51
CA ARG A 1121 -36.24 14.87 12.26
C ARG A 1121 -34.78 14.42 12.24
N ALA A 1122 -33.84 15.32 12.50
CA ALA A 1122 -32.40 15.03 12.48
C ALA A 1122 -32.00 14.01 13.56
N THR A 1123 -32.57 14.12 14.77
CA THR A 1123 -32.35 13.16 15.86
C THR A 1123 -32.89 11.78 15.51
N LEU A 1124 -34.10 11.69 14.92
CA LEU A 1124 -34.70 10.43 14.51
C LEU A 1124 -33.91 9.72 13.40
N VAL A 1125 -33.29 10.45 12.46
CA VAL A 1125 -32.38 9.85 11.48
C VAL A 1125 -31.09 9.36 12.15
N ARG A 1126 -30.46 10.20 12.99
CA ARG A 1126 -29.20 9.84 13.66
C ARG A 1126 -29.34 8.64 14.60
N GLU A 1127 -30.38 8.58 15.41
CA GLU A 1127 -30.61 7.43 16.32
C GLU A 1127 -31.01 6.16 15.57
N ARG A 1128 -31.65 6.24 14.40
CA ARG A 1128 -31.86 5.06 13.53
C ARG A 1128 -30.55 4.50 12.97
N GLU A 1129 -29.66 5.35 12.46
CA GLU A 1129 -28.35 4.89 11.97
C GLU A 1129 -27.44 4.45 13.13
N ARG A 1130 -27.54 5.06 14.31
CA ARG A 1130 -26.92 4.58 15.56
C ARG A 1130 -27.42 3.19 15.93
N GLY A 1131 -28.72 2.94 15.82
CA GLY A 1131 -29.33 1.61 15.97
C GLY A 1131 -28.70 0.58 15.03
N LYS A 1132 -28.68 0.85 13.72
CA LYS A 1132 -28.03 -0.03 12.72
C LYS A 1132 -26.54 -0.27 13.01
N ARG A 1133 -25.80 0.76 13.40
CA ARG A 1133 -24.38 0.67 13.82
C ARG A 1133 -24.19 -0.25 15.02
N LEU A 1134 -25.07 -0.17 16.03
CA LEU A 1134 -25.08 -1.07 17.18
C LEU A 1134 -25.48 -2.50 16.78
N GLU A 1135 -26.44 -2.68 15.89
CA GLU A 1135 -26.80 -3.97 15.32
C GLU A 1135 -25.64 -4.62 14.55
N ARG A 1136 -24.91 -3.86 13.72
CA ARG A 1136 -23.70 -4.33 13.01
C ARG A 1136 -22.64 -4.84 14.00
N CYS A 1137 -22.38 -4.10 15.08
CA CYS A 1137 -21.47 -4.54 16.14
C CYS A 1137 -21.98 -5.81 16.85
N LEU A 1138 -23.28 -5.87 17.17
CA LEU A 1138 -23.90 -7.02 17.84
C LEU A 1138 -23.90 -8.28 16.97
N ARG A 1139 -24.10 -8.14 15.64
CA ARG A 1139 -23.94 -9.24 14.68
C ARG A 1139 -22.50 -9.75 14.67
N GLY A 1140 -21.53 -8.85 14.57
CA GLY A 1140 -20.10 -9.21 14.65
C GLY A 1140 -19.79 -10.05 15.89
N VAL A 1141 -20.22 -9.62 17.09
CA VAL A 1141 -20.00 -10.38 18.34
C VAL A 1141 -20.76 -11.72 18.37
N ARG A 1142 -21.89 -11.85 17.66
CA ARG A 1142 -22.65 -13.11 17.55
C ARG A 1142 -22.05 -14.08 16.55
N GLU A 1143 -21.39 -13.59 15.50
CA GLU A 1143 -20.71 -14.39 14.47
C GLU A 1143 -19.33 -14.90 14.96
N MET A 1144 -18.98 -14.61 16.22
CA MET A 1144 -17.83 -15.16 16.98
C MET A 1144 -18.25 -16.21 18.03
N ARG A 1145 -19.47 -16.78 17.92
CA ARG A 1145 -20.02 -17.80 18.83
C ARG A 1145 -20.49 -19.03 18.06
#